data_AF-A0A1Q2HQX0-F1
#
_entry.id   AF-A0A1Q2HQX0-F1
#
_cell.length_a   1.000
_cell.length_b   1.000
_cell.length_c   1.000
_cell.angle_alpha   90.00
_cell.angle_beta   90.00
_cell.angle_gamma   90.00
#
_symmetry.space_group_name_H-M   'P 1'
#
loop_
_entity.id
_entity.type
_entity.pdbx_description
1 polymer ?
#
loop_
_entity_poly.entity_id
_entity_poly.type
_entity_poly.pdbx_seq_one_letter_code
_entity_poly.pdbx_strand_id
1 'polypeptide(L)'
;MNAKTETINFSNSNGQKQYQTEKPCEFPFDSRFRSHMDTYGWSRVSPTGNEKEYRLNIIKNGSSEMNRRTAYIHIPFCGTLCTFCNFMRKPGTAAMAADYAQLVIQELQWYKGSGYISQGGFEALYLGGGTPSLLPAEAMSELLNTARKTLGLDETAEITIESTVHDLTQEKLDAMVQSGVTRISLGVQTFNSDMRRQLGRLSDKETIYSTIEMARKAGIKTISSDILYRLPGQNLQEFQADLECAVELNLDGVSLYPLIAMGGTPLEKRLKEGKIPPLPDISIELEQCKATKKFLIDAGYQQDTCTHFVKPTDRNLYANIRLDDGDCLPIGSSAGGYLGPLVLMNAMDKQMYQMQISGGKSGYMASVLLPSKSRMLRSVTGQLQRGFLNVETVWQDGTLEPKTLLQDKIDQYLENGLLEKDGQQYRLTDDGWCWCYNIAADFADMGKNESAASSSVMSFAQTSGKKPHPHALKYGSKKQGHSMRGFSLKDISVLGVMTALVVVVQFIAAMVLHMTGIALIPGLMQFVMAFASCIILFVAIKKVPKAGALSIMTAVYSLVTMLLSGSILMGFGLVIGGVLGDLTAKWLGGIGKTVPLIIALVIYRTSQTTFSKLYAFITEMTQVQFVWYLVVLSIIASAIGAIVGGLAGIKLTAKISKAGVMA
;
A
#
# COMPACT_ATOMS: atom_id res chain seq x y z
N MET A 1 3.71 25.03 52.82
CA MET A 1 2.68 25.89 53.41
C MET A 1 1.74 26.35 52.30
N ASN A 2 0.48 25.93 52.43
CA ASN A 2 -0.74 26.25 51.70
C ASN A 2 -0.74 27.42 50.70
N ALA A 3 -1.20 27.14 49.48
CA ALA A 3 -2.06 28.05 48.73
C ALA A 3 -3.17 27.21 48.05
N LYS A 4 -4.41 27.55 48.37
CA LYS A 4 -5.65 26.83 48.09
C LYS A 4 -6.03 26.94 46.61
N THR A 5 -6.34 25.82 45.98
CA THR A 5 -7.12 25.76 44.73
C THR A 5 -8.60 25.82 45.09
N GLU A 6 -9.28 26.89 44.72
CA GLU A 6 -10.74 26.99 44.81
C GLU A 6 -11.36 26.08 43.74
N THR A 7 -12.03 25.04 44.20
CA THR A 7 -12.89 24.18 43.39
C THR A 7 -14.22 24.90 43.21
N ILE A 8 -14.51 25.37 42.00
CA ILE A 8 -15.84 25.86 41.64
C ILE A 8 -16.73 24.62 41.44
N ASN A 9 -17.55 24.34 42.45
CA ASN A 9 -18.59 23.32 42.41
C ASN A 9 -19.77 23.81 41.56
N PHE A 10 -19.96 23.21 40.38
CA PHE A 10 -21.29 23.18 39.76
C PHE A 10 -22.10 22.07 40.41
N SER A 11 -23.00 22.46 41.31
CA SER A 11 -24.02 21.59 41.85
C SER A 11 -25.13 21.41 40.81
N ASN A 12 -25.12 20.29 40.09
CA ASN A 12 -26.34 19.78 39.45
C ASN A 12 -27.10 18.97 40.50
N SER A 13 -28.14 19.59 41.04
CA SER A 13 -29.17 18.97 41.86
C SER A 13 -29.99 17.99 41.04
N ASN A 14 -29.47 16.78 40.88
CA ASN A 14 -30.21 15.52 40.77
C ASN A 14 -29.15 14.44 40.65
N GLY A 15 -28.99 13.63 41.70
CA GLY A 15 -27.97 12.59 41.80
C GLY A 15 -27.94 11.69 40.56
N GLN A 16 -27.02 11.97 39.64
CA GLN A 16 -26.75 11.12 38.51
C GLN A 16 -25.80 10.03 38.97
N LYS A 17 -26.31 8.80 38.92
CA LYS A 17 -25.54 7.56 38.99
C LYS A 17 -24.28 7.71 38.13
N GLN A 18 -23.11 7.53 38.73
CA GLN A 18 -21.99 6.95 37.98
C GLN A 18 -22.56 5.73 37.28
N TYR A 19 -22.46 5.68 35.95
CA TYR A 19 -22.83 4.51 35.17
C TYR A 19 -21.92 3.34 35.58
N GLN A 20 -22.30 2.64 36.65
CA GLN A 20 -21.95 1.26 36.84
C GLN A 20 -22.88 0.48 35.91
N THR A 21 -22.37 0.04 34.77
CA THR A 21 -23.03 -1.00 34.01
C THR A 21 -23.11 -2.23 34.94
N GLU A 22 -24.31 -2.75 35.20
CA GLU A 22 -24.55 -3.88 36.12
C GLU A 22 -23.92 -5.21 35.65
N LYS A 23 -23.25 -5.19 34.51
CA LYS A 23 -22.19 -6.14 34.13
C LYS A 23 -20.99 -5.32 33.67
N PRO A 24 -19.77 -5.52 34.20
CA PRO A 24 -18.58 -5.13 33.48
C PRO A 24 -18.52 -6.06 32.26
N CYS A 25 -19.04 -5.62 31.12
CA CYS A 25 -18.75 -6.27 29.86
C CYS A 25 -17.24 -6.08 29.65
N GLU A 26 -16.46 -7.14 29.84
CA GLU A 26 -15.18 -7.27 29.15
C GLU A 26 -15.51 -7.24 27.66
N PHE A 27 -15.45 -6.05 27.05
CA PHE A 27 -15.55 -5.92 25.60
C PHE A 27 -14.51 -6.87 24.99
N PRO A 28 -14.84 -7.63 23.93
CA PRO A 28 -13.93 -8.65 23.37
C PRO A 28 -12.66 -8.06 22.74
N PHE A 29 -12.44 -6.75 22.82
CA PHE A 29 -11.34 -6.04 22.21
C PHE A 29 -10.61 -5.17 23.23
N ASP A 30 -9.30 -5.38 23.34
CA ASP A 30 -8.42 -4.53 24.16
C ASP A 30 -8.12 -3.17 23.51
N SER A 31 -8.44 -2.99 22.23
CA SER A 31 -8.18 -1.75 21.49
C SER A 31 -9.11 -1.56 20.29
N ARG A 32 -9.42 -0.30 19.95
CA ARG A 32 -10.22 0.03 18.76
C ARG A 32 -9.40 -0.12 17.48
N PHE A 33 -9.94 -0.91 16.55
CA PHE A 33 -9.46 -0.96 15.18
C PHE A 33 -9.91 0.32 14.47
N ARG A 34 -8.95 1.15 14.06
CA ARG A 34 -9.20 2.42 13.39
C ARG A 34 -8.69 2.29 11.96
N SER A 35 -9.56 2.56 11.00
CA SER A 35 -9.25 2.46 9.58
C SER A 35 -9.84 3.66 8.85
N HIS A 36 -9.12 4.13 7.83
CA HIS A 36 -9.60 5.12 6.86
C HIS A 36 -10.14 4.46 5.58
N MET A 37 -10.07 3.13 5.51
CA MET A 37 -10.56 2.31 4.40
C MET A 37 -11.61 1.32 4.93
N ASP A 38 -12.36 0.72 4.01
CA ASP A 38 -13.24 -0.42 4.28
C ASP A 38 -12.47 -1.48 5.10
N THR A 39 -13.15 -2.13 6.05
CA THR A 39 -12.54 -3.14 6.92
C THR A 39 -12.04 -4.39 6.19
N TYR A 40 -12.47 -4.58 4.94
CA TYR A 40 -12.05 -5.70 4.10
C TYR A 40 -10.65 -5.45 3.48
N GLY A 41 -9.60 -5.77 4.24
CA GLY A 41 -8.23 -5.70 3.73
C GLY A 41 -7.92 -6.79 2.69
N TRP A 42 -7.56 -6.39 1.48
CA TRP A 42 -7.17 -7.27 0.34
C TRP A 42 -5.94 -8.13 0.61
N SER A 43 -5.12 -7.79 1.60
CA SER A 43 -3.93 -8.56 2.00
C SER A 43 -4.27 -9.90 2.68
N ARG A 44 -5.55 -10.28 2.76
CA ARG A 44 -6.05 -11.36 3.62
C ARG A 44 -6.59 -12.57 2.86
N VAL A 45 -6.44 -12.61 1.52
CA VAL A 45 -7.00 -13.68 0.69
C VAL A 45 -5.99 -14.19 -0.35
N SER A 46 -5.91 -15.51 -0.50
CA SER A 46 -5.07 -16.16 -1.51
C SER A 46 -5.65 -15.97 -2.92
N PRO A 47 -4.84 -15.58 -3.93
CA PRO A 47 -5.30 -15.49 -5.31
C PRO A 47 -5.84 -16.83 -5.83
N THR A 48 -6.86 -16.79 -6.68
CA THR A 48 -7.40 -17.98 -7.36
C THR A 48 -7.45 -17.78 -8.88
N GLY A 49 -7.32 -18.86 -9.66
CA GLY A 49 -7.55 -18.85 -11.11
C GLY A 49 -6.55 -18.05 -11.96
N ASN A 50 -6.92 -17.80 -13.22
CA ASN A 50 -6.12 -17.01 -14.18
C ASN A 50 -6.53 -15.53 -14.14
N GLU A 51 -6.04 -14.81 -13.13
CA GLU A 51 -6.31 -13.38 -12.89
C GLU A 51 -6.12 -12.50 -14.14
N LYS A 52 -5.04 -12.73 -14.89
CA LYS A 52 -4.72 -11.93 -16.08
C LYS A 52 -5.80 -12.07 -17.17
N GLU A 53 -6.24 -13.29 -17.42
CA GLU A 53 -7.28 -13.57 -18.41
C GLU A 53 -8.63 -12.99 -17.97
N TYR A 54 -9.00 -13.17 -16.70
CA TYR A 54 -10.21 -12.58 -16.14
C TYR A 54 -10.22 -11.05 -16.28
N ARG A 55 -9.14 -10.38 -15.90
CA ARG A 55 -8.99 -8.93 -16.05
C ARG A 55 -9.09 -8.47 -17.50
N LEU A 56 -8.44 -9.17 -18.43
CA LEU A 56 -8.54 -8.80 -19.85
C LEU A 56 -9.97 -8.96 -20.37
N ASN A 57 -10.65 -10.03 -19.95
CA ASN A 57 -12.03 -10.29 -20.31
C ASN A 57 -12.98 -9.22 -19.75
N ILE A 58 -12.90 -8.90 -18.46
CA ILE A 58 -13.82 -7.95 -17.83
C ILE A 58 -13.68 -6.54 -18.41
N ILE A 59 -12.45 -6.08 -18.68
CA ILE A 59 -12.24 -4.79 -19.34
C ILE A 59 -12.78 -4.83 -20.77
N LYS A 60 -12.46 -5.86 -21.56
CA LYS A 60 -12.82 -5.93 -22.98
C LYS A 60 -14.32 -6.12 -23.20
N ASN A 61 -14.95 -7.00 -22.44
CA ASN A 61 -16.29 -7.51 -22.70
C ASN A 61 -17.32 -7.10 -21.64
N GLY A 62 -16.88 -6.50 -20.53
CA GLY A 62 -17.74 -6.21 -19.38
C GLY A 62 -17.80 -7.35 -18.37
N SER A 63 -18.51 -7.10 -17.27
CA SER A 63 -18.81 -8.11 -16.24
C SER A 63 -20.01 -8.94 -16.66
N SER A 64 -20.00 -10.24 -16.33
CA SER A 64 -21.18 -11.10 -16.47
C SER A 64 -22.31 -10.75 -15.48
N GLU A 65 -21.99 -9.97 -14.44
CA GLU A 65 -22.92 -9.51 -13.41
C GLU A 65 -23.10 -7.98 -13.53
N MET A 66 -24.35 -7.53 -13.49
CA MET A 66 -24.70 -6.10 -13.49
C MET A 66 -24.77 -5.58 -12.05
N ASN A 67 -23.61 -5.19 -11.50
CA ASN A 67 -23.53 -4.49 -10.23
C ASN A 67 -23.69 -2.97 -10.43
N ARG A 68 -24.18 -2.28 -9.39
CA ARG A 68 -24.06 -0.82 -9.28
C ARG A 68 -22.59 -0.43 -9.32
N ARG A 69 -22.26 0.70 -9.97
CA ARG A 69 -20.84 1.07 -10.19
C ARG A 69 -20.55 2.49 -9.79
N THR A 70 -19.31 2.68 -9.36
CA THR A 70 -18.72 3.98 -9.10
C THR A 70 -17.31 4.05 -9.67
N ALA A 71 -16.78 5.26 -9.84
CA ALA A 71 -15.37 5.48 -10.15
C ALA A 71 -14.69 6.30 -9.06
N TYR A 72 -13.40 6.03 -8.84
CA TYR A 72 -12.53 6.80 -7.97
C TYR A 72 -11.36 7.36 -8.77
N ILE A 73 -11.18 8.68 -8.74
CA ILE A 73 -10.02 9.35 -9.32
C ILE A 73 -9.13 9.86 -8.19
N HIS A 74 -7.88 9.40 -8.18
CA HIS A 74 -6.90 9.80 -7.17
C HIS A 74 -6.03 10.97 -7.67
N ILE A 75 -6.07 12.10 -6.95
CA ILE A 75 -5.21 13.27 -7.18
C ILE A 75 -4.16 13.35 -6.06
N PRO A 76 -2.89 12.96 -6.29
CA PRO A 76 -1.92 12.67 -5.21
C PRO A 76 -1.14 13.90 -4.72
N PHE A 77 -1.73 15.11 -4.80
CA PHE A 77 -1.03 16.37 -4.48
C PHE A 77 -1.75 17.15 -3.39
N CYS A 78 -0.98 17.76 -2.49
CA CYS A 78 -1.46 18.74 -1.53
C CYS A 78 -0.59 19.99 -1.59
N GLY A 79 -1.18 21.18 -1.50
CA GLY A 79 -0.42 22.42 -1.32
C GLY A 79 0.30 22.45 0.03
N THR A 80 -0.41 22.03 1.09
CA THR A 80 0.13 21.91 2.46
C THR A 80 -0.07 20.51 3.01
N LEU A 81 0.96 19.94 3.65
CA LEU A 81 0.85 18.63 4.31
C LEU A 81 0.37 18.76 5.75
N CYS A 82 -0.79 18.17 6.05
CA CYS A 82 -1.26 18.00 7.42
C CYS A 82 -0.28 17.14 8.24
N THR A 83 -0.08 17.48 9.52
CA THR A 83 0.90 16.83 10.40
C THR A 83 0.54 15.40 10.78
N PHE A 84 -0.73 15.03 10.64
CA PHE A 84 -1.27 13.74 11.07
C PHE A 84 -1.54 12.76 9.93
N CYS A 85 -1.77 13.25 8.72
CA CYS A 85 -2.31 12.41 7.66
C CYS A 85 -1.18 11.59 7.01
N ASN A 86 -1.43 10.31 6.73
CA ASN A 86 -0.49 9.40 6.08
C ASN A 86 -1.07 8.81 4.77
N PHE A 87 -2.10 9.44 4.20
CA PHE A 87 -2.59 9.07 2.88
C PHE A 87 -1.53 9.26 1.81
N MET A 88 -1.66 8.48 0.74
CA MET A 88 -0.81 8.53 -0.45
C MET A 88 -0.94 9.90 -1.12
N ARG A 89 -0.07 10.83 -0.73
CA ARG A 89 -0.03 12.19 -1.26
C ARG A 89 1.39 12.73 -1.20
N LYS A 90 1.69 13.72 -2.03
CA LYS A 90 2.96 14.45 -2.03
C LYS A 90 2.67 15.95 -2.02
N PRO A 91 3.62 16.78 -1.54
CA PRO A 91 3.58 18.21 -1.84
C PRO A 91 3.48 18.43 -3.35
N GLY A 92 2.71 19.43 -3.76
CA GLY A 92 2.56 19.78 -5.17
C GLY A 92 2.07 21.19 -5.36
N THR A 93 2.26 21.71 -6.58
CA THR A 93 1.70 22.97 -7.03
C THR A 93 0.47 22.74 -7.89
N ALA A 94 -0.32 23.79 -8.13
CA ALA A 94 -1.46 23.74 -9.03
C ALA A 94 -1.05 23.32 -10.47
N ALA A 95 0.11 23.78 -10.95
CA ALA A 95 0.65 23.38 -12.25
C ALA A 95 0.98 21.88 -12.31
N MET A 96 1.65 21.34 -11.28
CA MET A 96 1.93 19.89 -11.21
C MET A 96 0.65 19.05 -11.15
N ALA A 97 -0.38 19.55 -10.47
CA ALA A 97 -1.68 18.90 -10.42
C ALA A 97 -2.36 18.93 -11.80
N ALA A 98 -2.28 20.05 -12.53
CA ALA A 98 -2.82 20.18 -13.89
C ALA A 98 -2.12 19.25 -14.89
N ASP A 99 -0.78 19.20 -14.88
CA ASP A 99 0.00 18.28 -15.73
C ASP A 99 -0.38 16.82 -15.46
N TYR A 100 -0.57 16.48 -14.19
CA TYR A 100 -1.01 15.14 -13.81
C TYR A 100 -2.45 14.84 -14.24
N ALA A 101 -3.36 15.82 -14.18
CA ALA A 101 -4.73 15.64 -14.64
C ALA A 101 -4.79 15.24 -16.13
N GLN A 102 -3.83 15.69 -16.94
CA GLN A 102 -3.70 15.25 -18.34
C GLN A 102 -3.39 13.76 -18.46
N LEU A 103 -2.59 13.18 -17.55
CA LEU A 103 -2.36 11.74 -17.50
C LEU A 103 -3.62 10.98 -17.11
N VAL A 104 -4.39 11.50 -16.15
CA VAL A 104 -5.67 10.92 -15.74
C VAL A 104 -6.69 10.96 -16.88
N ILE A 105 -6.74 12.06 -17.63
CA ILE A 105 -7.56 12.20 -18.85
C ILE A 105 -7.16 11.15 -19.90
N GLN A 106 -5.87 10.92 -20.12
CA GLN A 106 -5.39 9.89 -21.04
C GLN A 106 -5.80 8.48 -20.56
N GLU A 107 -5.74 8.19 -19.27
CA GLU A 107 -6.21 6.92 -18.72
C GLU A 107 -7.74 6.73 -18.92
N LEU A 108 -8.54 7.77 -18.66
CA LEU A 108 -9.97 7.76 -18.96
C LEU A 108 -10.22 7.46 -20.45
N GLN A 109 -9.49 8.12 -21.34
CA GLN A 109 -9.58 7.89 -22.78
C GLN A 109 -9.16 6.48 -23.18
N TRP A 110 -8.22 5.86 -22.46
CA TRP A 110 -7.84 4.45 -22.69
C TRP A 110 -9.00 3.49 -22.37
N TYR A 111 -9.76 3.76 -21.31
CA TYR A 111 -10.95 2.96 -20.96
C TYR A 111 -12.14 3.21 -21.90
N LYS A 112 -12.16 4.34 -22.61
CA LYS A 112 -13.25 4.72 -23.51
C LYS A 112 -13.45 3.66 -24.60
N GLY A 113 -14.69 3.19 -24.75
CA GLY A 113 -15.06 2.17 -25.75
C GLY A 113 -14.71 0.74 -25.35
N SER A 114 -14.15 0.51 -24.15
CA SER A 114 -14.06 -0.84 -23.58
C SER A 114 -15.47 -1.39 -23.29
N GLY A 115 -15.63 -2.72 -23.30
CA GLY A 115 -16.91 -3.35 -22.96
C GLY A 115 -17.35 -3.05 -21.53
N TYR A 116 -16.39 -2.92 -20.59
CA TYR A 116 -16.68 -2.53 -19.22
C TYR A 116 -17.33 -1.16 -19.12
N ILE A 117 -16.78 -0.16 -19.80
CA ILE A 117 -17.36 1.19 -19.85
C ILE A 117 -18.68 1.19 -20.63
N SER A 118 -18.75 0.49 -21.78
CA SER A 118 -19.94 0.49 -22.65
C SER A 118 -21.15 -0.19 -22.00
N GLN A 119 -20.92 -1.05 -21.01
CA GLN A 119 -21.98 -1.68 -20.21
C GLN A 119 -22.71 -0.69 -19.29
N GLY A 120 -22.14 0.49 -19.02
CA GLY A 120 -22.76 1.54 -18.21
C GLY A 120 -22.86 1.17 -16.72
N GLY A 121 -23.85 1.75 -16.03
CA GLY A 121 -24.14 1.51 -14.62
C GLY A 121 -23.34 2.35 -13.62
N PHE A 122 -22.58 3.35 -14.08
CA PHE A 122 -21.90 4.29 -13.19
C PHE A 122 -22.89 5.31 -12.63
N GLU A 123 -23.08 5.28 -11.31
CA GLU A 123 -23.99 6.18 -10.58
C GLU A 123 -23.23 7.22 -9.76
N ALA A 124 -21.92 7.03 -9.55
CA ALA A 124 -21.10 7.96 -8.78
C ALA A 124 -19.67 8.08 -9.31
N LEU A 125 -19.09 9.26 -9.10
CA LEU A 125 -17.69 9.58 -9.30
C LEU A 125 -17.16 10.32 -8.09
N TYR A 126 -16.05 9.85 -7.54
CA TYR A 126 -15.40 10.47 -6.39
C TYR A 126 -13.96 10.87 -6.74
N LEU A 127 -13.68 12.16 -6.65
CA LEU A 127 -12.32 12.71 -6.77
C LEU A 127 -11.76 12.90 -5.36
N GLY A 128 -10.67 12.20 -5.04
CA GLY A 128 -10.05 12.27 -3.72
C GLY A 128 -8.54 12.12 -3.73
N GLY A 129 -7.96 11.86 -2.56
CA GLY A 129 -6.55 11.45 -2.41
C GLY A 129 -5.73 12.43 -1.60
N GLY A 130 -4.98 13.30 -2.27
CA GLY A 130 -4.34 14.45 -1.66
C GLY A 130 -5.35 15.57 -1.48
N THR A 131 -5.43 16.45 -2.47
CA THR A 131 -6.33 17.60 -2.47
C THR A 131 -6.74 17.90 -3.91
N PRO A 132 -7.82 17.28 -4.43
CA PRO A 132 -8.33 17.54 -5.78
C PRO A 132 -8.58 19.02 -6.07
N SER A 133 -9.00 19.80 -5.07
CA SER A 133 -9.18 21.24 -5.21
C SER A 133 -7.89 22.05 -5.41
N LEU A 134 -6.71 21.42 -5.36
CA LEU A 134 -5.46 22.05 -5.81
C LEU A 134 -5.45 22.27 -7.34
N LEU A 135 -6.25 21.51 -8.09
CA LEU A 135 -6.38 21.70 -9.53
C LEU A 135 -6.85 23.13 -9.86
N PRO A 136 -6.23 23.80 -10.85
CA PRO A 136 -6.82 24.99 -11.46
C PRO A 136 -8.23 24.71 -12.00
N ALA A 137 -9.08 25.74 -12.03
CA ALA A 137 -10.48 25.63 -12.43
C ALA A 137 -10.65 25.02 -13.85
N GLU A 138 -9.79 25.42 -14.79
CA GLU A 138 -9.76 24.92 -16.17
C GLU A 138 -9.44 23.42 -16.22
N ALA A 139 -8.35 23.00 -15.57
CA ALA A 139 -7.94 21.59 -15.53
C ALA A 139 -8.96 20.70 -14.81
N MET A 140 -9.59 21.23 -13.75
CA MET A 140 -10.67 20.55 -13.05
C MET A 140 -11.89 20.35 -13.96
N SER A 141 -12.28 21.39 -14.71
CA SER A 141 -13.40 21.32 -15.64
C SER A 141 -13.14 20.31 -16.76
N GLU A 142 -11.94 20.33 -17.34
CA GLU A 142 -11.56 19.40 -18.40
C GLU A 142 -11.60 17.95 -17.92
N LEU A 143 -11.02 17.67 -16.76
CA LEU A 143 -11.00 16.33 -16.16
C LEU A 143 -12.41 15.83 -15.85
N LEU A 144 -13.23 16.64 -15.17
CA LEU A 144 -14.59 16.25 -14.78
C LEU A 144 -15.48 16.01 -16.01
N ASN A 145 -15.42 16.90 -17.01
CA ASN A 145 -16.19 16.73 -18.24
C ASN A 145 -15.75 15.49 -19.02
N THR A 146 -14.44 15.21 -19.06
CA THR A 146 -13.91 13.99 -19.68
C THR A 146 -14.39 12.74 -18.93
N ALA A 147 -14.34 12.74 -17.60
CA ALA A 147 -14.79 11.64 -16.78
C ALA A 147 -16.30 11.38 -16.96
N ARG A 148 -17.11 12.45 -16.89
CA ARG A 148 -18.57 12.38 -17.08
C ARG A 148 -18.93 11.75 -18.42
N LYS A 149 -18.31 12.24 -19.51
CA LYS A 149 -18.53 11.73 -20.86
C LYS A 149 -18.05 10.28 -21.04
N THR A 150 -16.91 9.94 -20.44
CA THR A 150 -16.31 8.60 -20.58
C THR A 150 -17.11 7.55 -19.82
N LEU A 151 -17.49 7.85 -18.58
CA LEU A 151 -18.21 6.93 -17.70
C LEU A 151 -19.71 6.87 -17.99
N GLY A 152 -20.24 7.81 -18.80
CA GLY A 152 -21.67 7.88 -19.11
C GLY A 152 -22.52 8.33 -17.92
N LEU A 153 -21.98 9.23 -17.08
CA LEU A 153 -22.71 9.77 -15.92
C LEU A 153 -23.81 10.71 -16.40
N ASP A 154 -25.06 10.40 -16.02
CA ASP A 154 -26.22 11.25 -16.27
C ASP A 154 -26.41 12.30 -15.16
N GLU A 155 -27.50 13.06 -15.22
CA GLU A 155 -27.80 14.13 -14.26
C GLU A 155 -28.19 13.62 -12.87
N THR A 156 -28.52 12.33 -12.74
CA THR A 156 -28.86 11.69 -11.46
C THR A 156 -27.62 11.23 -10.71
N ALA A 157 -26.50 11.04 -11.42
CA ALA A 157 -25.23 10.62 -10.85
C ALA A 157 -24.73 11.60 -9.77
N GLU A 158 -24.04 11.07 -8.76
CA GLU A 158 -23.36 11.88 -7.77
C GLU A 158 -21.89 12.09 -8.16
N ILE A 159 -21.48 13.34 -8.29
CA ILE A 159 -20.07 13.69 -8.46
C ILE A 159 -19.60 14.38 -7.19
N THR A 160 -18.70 13.70 -6.46
CA THR A 160 -18.10 14.18 -5.22
C THR A 160 -16.67 14.62 -5.45
N ILE A 161 -16.28 15.77 -4.88
CA ILE A 161 -14.90 16.22 -4.83
C ILE A 161 -14.45 16.48 -3.38
N GLU A 162 -13.31 15.90 -3.00
CA GLU A 162 -12.63 16.27 -1.76
C GLU A 162 -11.97 17.63 -1.88
N SER A 163 -12.05 18.41 -0.81
CA SER A 163 -11.43 19.73 -0.76
C SER A 163 -10.92 20.10 0.62
N THR A 164 -10.08 21.13 0.65
CA THR A 164 -9.69 21.86 1.85
C THR A 164 -10.18 23.29 1.77
N VAL A 165 -10.48 23.86 2.94
CA VAL A 165 -11.02 25.22 3.10
C VAL A 165 -10.19 26.27 2.34
N HIS A 166 -8.86 26.21 2.43
CA HIS A 166 -7.98 27.23 1.84
C HIS A 166 -7.82 27.17 0.32
N ASP A 167 -8.17 26.06 -0.32
CA ASP A 167 -7.99 25.88 -1.78
C ASP A 167 -9.27 26.18 -2.58
N LEU A 168 -10.40 26.42 -1.90
CA LEU A 168 -11.66 26.78 -2.55
C LEU A 168 -11.70 28.27 -2.86
N THR A 169 -11.86 28.58 -4.15
CA THR A 169 -12.12 29.92 -4.66
C THR A 169 -13.47 29.92 -5.38
N GLN A 170 -14.07 31.10 -5.58
CA GLN A 170 -15.32 31.22 -6.34
C GLN A 170 -15.19 30.63 -7.75
N GLU A 171 -14.09 30.93 -8.44
CA GLU A 171 -13.80 30.41 -9.78
C GLU A 171 -13.80 28.87 -9.83
N LYS A 172 -13.19 28.21 -8.84
CA LYS A 172 -13.17 26.75 -8.76
C LYS A 172 -14.55 26.18 -8.44
N LEU A 173 -15.33 26.83 -7.58
CA LEU A 173 -16.70 26.42 -7.28
C LEU A 173 -17.59 26.52 -8.51
N ASP A 174 -17.47 27.61 -9.27
CA ASP A 174 -18.21 27.79 -10.53
C ASP A 174 -17.85 26.68 -11.53
N ALA A 175 -16.55 26.39 -11.68
CA ALA A 175 -16.07 25.29 -12.51
C ALA A 175 -16.59 23.91 -12.06
N MET A 176 -16.62 23.65 -10.75
CA MET A 176 -17.19 22.43 -10.17
C MET A 176 -18.66 22.28 -10.53
N VAL A 177 -19.47 23.30 -10.28
CA VAL A 177 -20.92 23.29 -10.53
C VAL A 177 -21.21 23.14 -12.02
N GLN A 178 -20.52 23.89 -12.89
CA GLN A 178 -20.67 23.80 -14.35
C GLN A 178 -20.28 22.42 -14.89
N SER A 179 -19.35 21.72 -14.22
CA SER A 179 -18.90 20.38 -14.60
C SER A 179 -19.74 19.25 -13.97
N GLY A 180 -20.80 19.60 -13.23
CA GLY A 180 -21.77 18.65 -12.67
C GLY A 180 -21.44 18.14 -11.26
N VAL A 181 -20.51 18.77 -10.54
CA VAL A 181 -20.27 18.43 -9.12
C VAL A 181 -21.52 18.70 -8.30
N THR A 182 -22.01 17.68 -7.62
CA THR A 182 -23.19 17.77 -6.76
C THR A 182 -22.82 17.82 -5.29
N ARG A 183 -21.65 17.28 -4.91
CA ARG A 183 -21.24 17.08 -3.52
C ARG A 183 -19.78 17.49 -3.30
N ILE A 184 -19.51 18.18 -2.19
CA ILE A 184 -18.15 18.43 -1.69
C ILE A 184 -17.96 17.71 -0.36
N SER A 185 -16.84 17.00 -0.21
CA SER A 185 -16.35 16.56 1.11
C SER A 185 -15.24 17.49 1.56
N LEU A 186 -15.51 18.30 2.59
CA LEU A 186 -14.61 19.34 3.05
C LEU A 186 -13.82 18.87 4.27
N GLY A 187 -12.49 18.85 4.16
CA GLY A 187 -11.63 18.56 5.31
C GLY A 187 -11.61 19.71 6.31
N VAL A 188 -12.48 19.69 7.33
CA VAL A 188 -12.44 20.64 8.44
C VAL A 188 -11.56 20.10 9.56
N GLN A 189 -11.77 18.86 9.99
CA GLN A 189 -11.10 18.17 11.09
C GLN A 189 -11.43 18.71 12.48
N THR A 190 -11.42 20.02 12.68
CA THR A 190 -11.93 20.68 13.90
C THR A 190 -12.17 22.16 13.57
N PHE A 191 -13.13 22.78 14.24
CA PHE A 191 -13.41 24.21 14.21
C PHE A 191 -12.60 24.99 15.25
N ASN A 192 -11.91 24.29 16.18
CA ASN A 192 -10.98 24.92 17.10
C ASN A 192 -9.69 25.34 16.36
N SER A 193 -9.54 26.65 16.15
CA SER A 193 -8.40 27.23 15.42
C SER A 193 -7.02 26.83 15.99
N ASP A 194 -6.91 26.64 17.30
CA ASP A 194 -5.64 26.29 17.95
C ASP A 194 -5.27 24.84 17.67
N MET A 195 -6.22 23.93 17.78
CA MET A 195 -6.03 22.52 17.39
C MET A 195 -5.77 22.37 15.89
N ARG A 196 -6.46 23.15 15.04
CA ARG A 196 -6.18 23.17 13.59
C ARG A 196 -4.72 23.48 13.28
N ARG A 197 -4.14 24.48 13.95
CA ARG A 197 -2.71 24.83 13.78
C ARG A 197 -1.80 23.68 14.18
N GLN A 198 -2.13 22.93 15.23
CA GLN A 198 -1.37 21.73 15.61
C GLN A 198 -1.39 20.64 14.53
N LEU A 199 -2.51 20.54 13.79
CA LEU A 199 -2.72 19.63 12.68
C LEU A 199 -2.09 20.10 11.35
N GLY A 200 -1.47 21.29 11.33
CA GLY A 200 -0.93 21.90 10.11
C GLY A 200 -2.00 22.48 9.19
N ARG A 201 -3.16 22.87 9.75
CA ARG A 201 -4.24 23.56 9.04
C ARG A 201 -4.31 25.00 9.52
N LEU A 202 -4.20 25.97 8.60
CA LEU A 202 -3.99 27.37 8.95
C LEU A 202 -5.28 28.22 8.98
N SER A 203 -6.32 27.84 8.24
CA SER A 203 -7.60 28.56 8.24
C SER A 203 -8.24 28.53 9.63
N ASP A 204 -8.80 29.65 10.08
CA ASP A 204 -9.56 29.77 11.33
C ASP A 204 -11.04 29.38 11.15
N LYS A 205 -11.83 29.47 12.23
CA LYS A 205 -13.26 29.14 12.24
C LYS A 205 -14.05 30.00 11.26
N GLU A 206 -13.78 31.29 11.25
CA GLU A 206 -14.46 32.30 10.44
C GLU A 206 -14.27 32.02 8.94
N THR A 207 -13.04 31.68 8.53
CA THR A 207 -12.74 31.29 7.15
C THR A 207 -13.49 30.01 6.74
N ILE A 208 -13.65 29.05 7.66
CA ILE A 208 -14.43 27.82 7.37
C ILE A 208 -15.89 28.19 7.10
N TYR A 209 -16.48 29.04 7.95
CA TYR A 209 -17.87 29.47 7.82
C TYR A 209 -18.10 30.19 6.49
N SER A 210 -17.26 31.17 6.17
CA SER A 210 -17.38 31.92 4.90
C SER A 210 -17.17 31.03 3.68
N THR A 211 -16.28 30.04 3.75
CA THR A 211 -16.02 29.10 2.64
C THR A 211 -17.21 28.18 2.39
N ILE A 212 -17.84 27.67 3.45
CA ILE A 212 -19.04 26.84 3.32
C ILE A 212 -20.20 27.66 2.74
N GLU A 213 -20.38 28.90 3.21
CA GLU A 213 -21.39 29.81 2.68
C GLU A 213 -21.15 30.12 1.19
N MET A 214 -19.90 30.39 0.81
CA MET A 214 -19.49 30.59 -0.59
C MET A 214 -19.81 29.37 -1.46
N ALA A 215 -19.50 28.14 -0.99
CA ALA A 215 -19.81 26.92 -1.71
C ALA A 215 -21.33 26.72 -1.92
N ARG A 216 -22.15 27.04 -0.91
CA ARG A 216 -23.62 27.01 -1.05
C ARG A 216 -24.13 28.04 -2.05
N LYS A 217 -23.64 29.27 -1.96
CA LYS A 217 -24.03 30.37 -2.88
C LYS A 217 -23.66 30.06 -4.32
N ALA A 218 -22.54 29.36 -4.55
CA ALA A 218 -22.14 28.91 -5.89
C ALA A 218 -23.07 27.83 -6.47
N GLY A 219 -23.88 27.15 -5.64
CA GLY A 219 -24.85 26.15 -6.08
C GLY A 219 -24.46 24.70 -5.81
N ILE A 220 -23.45 24.45 -4.96
CA ILE A 220 -23.16 23.08 -4.47
C ILE A 220 -24.35 22.59 -3.64
N LYS A 221 -24.94 21.46 -4.06
CA LYS A 221 -26.17 20.94 -3.48
C LYS A 221 -25.97 20.28 -2.12
N THR A 222 -24.84 19.58 -1.96
CA THR A 222 -24.53 18.79 -0.76
C THR A 222 -23.14 19.14 -0.27
N ILE A 223 -23.02 19.59 0.98
CA ILE A 223 -21.73 19.86 1.63
C ILE A 223 -21.60 18.93 2.82
N SER A 224 -20.67 18.00 2.70
CA SER A 224 -20.21 17.15 3.80
C SER A 224 -18.91 17.69 4.38
N SER A 225 -18.66 17.43 5.67
CA SER A 225 -17.38 17.74 6.31
C SER A 225 -16.81 16.55 7.05
N ASP A 226 -15.49 16.39 6.94
CA ASP A 226 -14.73 15.49 7.81
C ASP A 226 -14.37 16.22 9.10
N ILE A 227 -14.64 15.59 10.24
CA ILE A 227 -14.31 16.06 11.58
C ILE A 227 -13.56 14.94 12.32
N LEU A 228 -12.53 15.31 13.07
CA LEU A 228 -11.72 14.41 13.87
C LEU A 228 -12.08 14.57 15.34
N TYR A 229 -12.20 13.43 16.01
CA TYR A 229 -12.17 13.37 17.47
C TYR A 229 -10.89 12.71 17.94
N ARG A 230 -10.69 12.63 19.26
CA ARG A 230 -9.47 12.11 19.87
C ARG A 230 -8.22 12.93 19.50
N LEU A 231 -8.36 14.25 19.36
CA LEU A 231 -7.23 15.14 19.09
C LEU A 231 -6.36 15.34 20.37
N PRO A 232 -5.06 15.65 20.23
CA PRO A 232 -4.19 15.96 21.37
C PRO A 232 -4.74 17.11 22.22
N GLY A 233 -5.04 16.83 23.48
CA GLY A 233 -5.58 17.83 24.42
C GLY A 233 -7.06 18.16 24.24
N GLN A 234 -7.77 17.50 23.33
CA GLN A 234 -9.20 17.69 23.11
C GLN A 234 -10.03 17.01 24.21
N ASN A 235 -10.83 17.81 24.91
CA ASN A 235 -11.82 17.31 25.87
C ASN A 235 -13.21 17.14 25.23
N LEU A 236 -14.17 16.66 26.01
CA LEU A 236 -15.54 16.42 25.53
C LEU A 236 -16.26 17.72 25.13
N GLN A 237 -16.04 18.82 25.86
CA GLN A 237 -16.66 20.12 25.57
C GLN A 237 -16.18 20.70 24.24
N GLU A 238 -14.88 20.63 23.97
CA GLU A 238 -14.29 21.10 22.71
C GLU A 238 -14.77 20.26 21.53
N PHE A 239 -14.87 18.95 21.70
CA PHE A 239 -15.43 18.09 20.67
C PHE A 239 -16.93 18.34 20.45
N GLN A 240 -17.70 18.54 21.52
CA GLN A 240 -19.11 18.91 21.45
C GLN A 240 -19.31 20.22 20.69
N ALA A 241 -18.44 21.22 20.91
CA ALA A 241 -18.46 22.48 20.16
C ALA A 241 -18.21 22.29 18.65
N ASP A 242 -17.39 21.31 18.25
CA ASP A 242 -17.20 20.97 16.83
C ASP A 242 -18.49 20.42 16.19
N LEU A 243 -19.24 19.58 16.93
CA LEU A 243 -20.54 19.06 16.48
C LEU A 243 -21.59 20.17 16.40
N GLU A 244 -21.64 21.06 17.38
CA GLU A 244 -22.53 22.23 17.38
C GLU A 244 -22.26 23.12 16.17
N CYS A 245 -20.99 23.37 15.84
CA CYS A 245 -20.63 24.12 14.64
C CYS A 245 -21.12 23.44 13.36
N ALA A 246 -21.00 22.10 13.26
CA ALA A 246 -21.46 21.35 12.10
C ALA A 246 -22.99 21.46 11.89
N VAL A 247 -23.74 21.40 12.99
CA VAL A 247 -25.21 21.55 13.01
C VAL A 247 -25.61 23.00 12.71
N GLU A 248 -24.96 23.98 13.34
CA GLU A 248 -25.18 25.42 13.10
C GLU A 248 -24.94 25.79 11.64
N LEU A 249 -23.85 25.28 11.07
CA LEU A 249 -23.54 25.43 9.66
C LEU A 249 -24.51 24.69 8.75
N ASN A 250 -25.47 23.92 9.28
CA ASN A 250 -26.43 23.13 8.52
C ASN A 250 -25.75 22.21 7.48
N LEU A 251 -24.64 21.56 7.84
CA LEU A 251 -23.96 20.62 6.95
C LEU A 251 -24.89 19.48 6.54
N ASP A 252 -24.78 18.99 5.31
CA ASP A 252 -25.61 17.89 4.81
C ASP A 252 -25.06 16.53 5.28
N GLY A 253 -23.73 16.42 5.37
CA GLY A 253 -23.02 15.25 5.86
C GLY A 253 -21.94 15.60 6.88
N VAL A 254 -21.73 14.74 7.87
CA VAL A 254 -20.69 14.87 8.88
C VAL A 254 -19.98 13.52 9.02
N SER A 255 -18.75 13.44 8.51
CA SER A 255 -17.88 12.29 8.73
C SER A 255 -17.07 12.46 10.01
N LEU A 256 -17.03 11.45 10.87
CA LEU A 256 -16.37 11.47 12.16
C LEU A 256 -15.37 10.34 12.30
N TYR A 257 -14.09 10.71 12.32
CA TYR A 257 -12.99 9.76 12.44
C TYR A 257 -12.19 9.99 13.71
N PRO A 258 -11.82 8.94 14.45
CA PRO A 258 -10.85 9.10 15.52
C PRO A 258 -9.49 9.40 14.89
N LEU A 259 -8.76 10.36 15.45
CA LEU A 259 -7.40 10.62 15.04
C LEU A 259 -6.52 9.38 15.26
N ILE A 260 -5.95 8.88 14.18
CA ILE A 260 -4.99 7.78 14.17
C ILE A 260 -3.57 8.39 14.17
N ALA A 261 -2.82 8.19 15.25
CA ALA A 261 -1.40 8.53 15.27
C ALA A 261 -0.58 7.48 14.51
N MET A 262 -0.58 7.62 13.19
CA MET A 262 0.14 6.72 12.30
C MET A 262 1.65 6.96 12.40
N GLY A 263 2.43 5.87 12.41
CA GLY A 263 3.88 5.92 12.52
C GLY A 263 4.52 6.71 11.36
N GLY A 264 5.54 7.51 11.68
CA GLY A 264 6.28 8.30 10.71
C GLY A 264 5.68 9.67 10.39
N THR A 265 4.56 10.04 11.00
CA THR A 265 3.95 11.37 10.83
C THR A 265 4.58 12.41 11.76
N PRO A 266 4.63 13.71 11.38
CA PRO A 266 5.10 14.78 12.27
C PRO A 266 4.34 14.86 13.60
N LEU A 267 3.04 14.56 13.60
CA LEU A 267 2.21 14.48 14.79
C LEU A 267 2.70 13.38 15.74
N GLU A 268 2.89 12.16 15.22
CA GLU A 268 3.34 11.02 16.02
C GLU A 268 4.71 11.26 16.66
N LYS A 269 5.62 11.88 15.92
CA LYS A 269 6.92 12.30 16.46
C LYS A 269 6.77 13.27 17.62
N ARG A 270 5.90 14.29 17.50
CA ARG A 270 5.66 15.28 18.57
C ARG A 270 4.99 14.66 19.80
N LEU A 271 4.08 13.70 19.61
CA LEU A 271 3.48 12.93 20.70
C LEU A 271 4.54 12.14 21.48
N LYS A 272 5.40 11.41 20.78
CA LYS A 272 6.49 10.62 21.40
C LYS A 272 7.51 11.48 22.14
N GLU A 273 7.78 12.67 21.63
CA GLU A 273 8.70 13.64 22.25
C GLU A 273 8.05 14.43 23.41
N GLY A 274 6.76 14.21 23.70
CA GLY A 274 6.04 14.97 24.75
C GLY A 274 5.87 16.46 24.42
N LYS A 275 5.96 16.85 23.14
CA LYS A 275 5.85 18.26 22.69
C LYS A 275 4.41 18.73 22.54
N ILE A 276 3.46 17.82 22.55
CA ILE A 276 2.02 18.07 22.55
C ILE A 276 1.35 17.13 23.55
N PRO A 277 0.14 17.46 24.05
CA PRO A 277 -0.58 16.59 24.97
C PRO A 277 -0.76 15.18 24.41
N PRO A 278 -0.92 14.15 25.27
CA PRO A 278 -1.27 12.81 24.80
C PRO A 278 -2.62 12.81 24.08
N LEU A 279 -2.84 11.77 23.28
CA LEU A 279 -4.17 11.49 22.74
C LEU A 279 -5.09 11.03 23.89
N PRO A 280 -6.39 11.32 23.83
CA PRO A 280 -7.34 10.79 24.79
C PRO A 280 -7.30 9.25 24.89
N ASP A 281 -7.48 8.78 26.12
CA ASP A 281 -7.59 7.36 26.43
C ASP A 281 -8.87 6.76 25.83
N ILE A 282 -8.91 5.43 25.76
CA ILE A 282 -10.00 4.68 25.13
C ILE A 282 -11.37 4.98 25.76
N SER A 283 -11.43 5.22 27.07
CA SER A 283 -12.68 5.59 27.76
C SER A 283 -13.25 6.90 27.23
N ILE A 284 -12.41 7.94 27.10
CA ILE A 284 -12.79 9.24 26.58
C ILE A 284 -13.19 9.13 25.10
N GLU A 285 -12.45 8.34 24.31
CA GLU A 285 -12.79 8.09 22.90
C GLU A 285 -14.19 7.45 22.75
N LEU A 286 -14.54 6.50 23.63
CA LEU A 286 -15.86 5.87 23.63
C LEU A 286 -16.95 6.83 24.09
N GLU A 287 -16.68 7.69 25.07
CA GLU A 287 -17.61 8.76 25.47
C GLU A 287 -17.86 9.75 24.33
N GLN A 288 -16.81 10.18 23.61
CA GLN A 288 -16.94 11.02 22.41
C GLN A 288 -17.76 10.33 21.31
N CYS A 289 -17.54 9.04 21.08
CA CYS A 289 -18.31 8.25 20.12
C CYS A 289 -19.81 8.18 20.47
N LYS A 290 -20.15 7.95 21.74
CA LYS A 290 -21.55 7.90 22.19
C LYS A 290 -22.22 9.28 22.14
N ALA A 291 -21.52 10.32 22.62
CA ALA A 291 -22.01 11.69 22.60
C ALA A 291 -22.34 12.15 21.18
N THR A 292 -21.45 11.83 20.21
CA THR A 292 -21.66 12.06 18.78
C THR A 292 -23.01 11.55 18.30
N LYS A 293 -23.22 10.24 18.45
CA LYS A 293 -24.38 9.56 17.87
C LYS A 293 -25.67 10.16 18.43
N LYS A 294 -25.71 10.34 19.75
CA LYS A 294 -26.85 10.96 20.41
C LYS A 294 -27.10 12.38 19.89
N PHE A 295 -26.08 13.23 19.89
CA PHE A 295 -26.22 14.63 19.52
C PHE A 295 -26.68 14.83 18.07
N LEU A 296 -26.07 14.12 17.12
CA LEU A 296 -26.41 14.28 15.70
C LEU A 296 -27.80 13.71 15.37
N ILE A 297 -28.20 12.59 15.99
CA ILE A 297 -29.56 12.06 15.84
C ILE A 297 -30.59 13.05 16.41
N ASP A 298 -30.35 13.59 17.61
CA ASP A 298 -31.22 14.60 18.22
C ASP A 298 -31.30 15.88 17.35
N ALA A 299 -30.23 16.20 16.60
CA ALA A 299 -30.18 17.30 15.64
C ALA A 299 -30.79 16.97 14.26
N GLY A 300 -31.40 15.79 14.09
CA GLY A 300 -32.12 15.40 12.86
C GLY A 300 -31.24 14.77 11.77
N TYR A 301 -29.99 14.41 12.07
CA TYR A 301 -29.19 13.58 11.17
C TYR A 301 -29.58 12.11 11.31
N GLN A 302 -29.43 11.40 10.20
CA GLN A 302 -29.51 9.95 10.13
C GLN A 302 -28.10 9.38 10.08
N GLN A 303 -27.98 8.16 10.58
CA GLN A 303 -26.72 7.45 10.57
C GLN A 303 -26.61 6.67 9.24
N ASP A 304 -25.63 7.03 8.40
CA ASP A 304 -25.38 6.37 7.09
C ASP A 304 -24.38 5.22 7.26
N THR A 305 -23.22 5.53 7.85
CA THR A 305 -22.18 4.53 8.18
C THR A 305 -21.60 4.81 9.57
N CYS A 306 -20.79 3.89 10.08
CA CYS A 306 -20.04 3.95 11.34
C CYS A 306 -19.37 5.27 11.64
N THR A 307 -19.03 5.98 10.58
CA THR A 307 -18.27 7.22 10.61
C THR A 307 -18.98 8.33 9.86
N HIS A 308 -20.21 8.17 9.40
CA HIS A 308 -20.89 9.19 8.59
C HIS A 308 -22.35 9.37 8.98
N PHE A 309 -22.71 10.61 9.28
CA PHE A 309 -24.06 11.04 9.61
C PHE A 309 -24.54 12.01 8.54
N VAL A 310 -25.76 11.81 8.04
CA VAL A 310 -26.29 12.49 6.86
C VAL A 310 -27.68 13.04 7.13
N LYS A 311 -28.00 14.16 6.50
CA LYS A 311 -29.39 14.56 6.24
C LYS A 311 -29.89 13.83 4.99
N PRO A 312 -31.22 13.78 4.75
CA PRO A 312 -31.78 13.20 3.52
C PRO A 312 -31.23 13.80 2.21
N THR A 313 -30.60 14.99 2.27
CA THR A 313 -29.96 15.67 1.15
C THR A 313 -28.58 15.12 0.79
N ASP A 314 -27.93 14.35 1.65
CA ASP A 314 -26.66 13.67 1.35
C ASP A 314 -26.91 12.18 1.05
N ARG A 315 -26.72 11.78 -0.21
CA ARG A 315 -26.94 10.40 -0.67
C ARG A 315 -25.70 9.51 -0.47
N ASN A 316 -24.51 10.12 -0.38
CA ASN A 316 -23.22 9.45 -0.26
C ASN A 316 -23.06 8.21 -1.17
N LEU A 317 -23.47 8.32 -2.44
CA LEU A 317 -23.62 7.17 -3.34
C LEU A 317 -22.31 6.41 -3.53
N TYR A 318 -21.18 7.11 -3.61
CA TYR A 318 -19.86 6.49 -3.78
C TYR A 318 -19.57 5.44 -2.69
N ALA A 319 -19.74 5.82 -1.42
CA ALA A 319 -19.46 4.92 -0.30
C ALA A 319 -20.50 3.80 -0.23
N ASN A 320 -21.78 4.14 -0.40
CA ASN A 320 -22.87 3.19 -0.29
C ASN A 320 -22.82 2.10 -1.37
N ILE A 321 -22.49 2.45 -2.62
CA ILE A 321 -22.28 1.48 -3.70
C ILE A 321 -21.16 0.50 -3.36
N ARG A 322 -20.03 1.00 -2.81
CA ARG A 322 -18.90 0.14 -2.43
C ARG A 322 -19.25 -0.80 -1.27
N LEU A 323 -19.98 -0.32 -0.27
CA LEU A 323 -20.44 -1.12 0.86
C LEU A 323 -21.54 -2.13 0.45
N ASP A 324 -22.23 -1.90 -0.67
CA ASP A 324 -23.19 -2.81 -1.29
C ASP A 324 -22.55 -3.84 -2.26
N ASP A 325 -21.26 -4.11 -2.13
CA ASP A 325 -20.51 -5.02 -3.03
C ASP A 325 -20.41 -4.52 -4.48
N GLY A 326 -20.73 -3.25 -4.74
CA GLY A 326 -20.67 -2.63 -6.05
C GLY A 326 -19.25 -2.41 -6.57
N ASP A 327 -19.15 -2.20 -7.88
CA ASP A 327 -17.86 -2.00 -8.53
C ASP A 327 -17.33 -0.58 -8.26
N CYS A 328 -16.02 -0.45 -8.09
CA CYS A 328 -15.31 0.82 -8.01
C CYS A 328 -14.13 0.80 -8.98
N LEU A 329 -14.23 1.51 -10.10
CA LEU A 329 -13.14 1.64 -11.08
C LEU A 329 -12.05 2.60 -10.55
N PRO A 330 -10.81 2.13 -10.30
CA PRO A 330 -9.73 3.00 -9.85
C PRO A 330 -9.01 3.66 -11.01
N ILE A 331 -8.82 4.97 -10.92
CA ILE A 331 -8.14 5.79 -11.93
C ILE A 331 -7.14 6.72 -11.20
N GLY A 332 -5.96 6.89 -11.78
CA GLY A 332 -4.86 7.63 -11.16
C GLY A 332 -3.89 6.75 -10.38
N SER A 333 -2.68 7.25 -10.17
CA SER A 333 -1.65 6.60 -9.36
C SER A 333 -2.15 6.29 -7.96
N SER A 334 -1.78 5.13 -7.40
CA SER A 334 -2.22 4.65 -6.08
C SER A 334 -3.72 4.40 -5.92
N ALA A 335 -4.54 4.61 -6.95
CA ALA A 335 -5.96 4.28 -6.88
C ALA A 335 -6.16 2.76 -6.79
N GLY A 336 -7.03 2.35 -5.87
CA GLY A 336 -7.42 0.96 -5.67
C GLY A 336 -8.94 0.81 -5.76
N GLY A 337 -9.41 -0.34 -6.25
CA GLY A 337 -10.83 -0.58 -6.48
C GLY A 337 -11.16 -2.03 -6.79
N TYR A 338 -12.41 -2.29 -7.12
CA TYR A 338 -12.95 -3.62 -7.37
C TYR A 338 -13.80 -3.63 -8.64
N LEU A 339 -13.59 -4.60 -9.53
CA LEU A 339 -14.49 -4.91 -10.64
C LEU A 339 -15.01 -6.34 -10.44
N GLY A 340 -16.20 -6.49 -9.89
CA GLY A 340 -16.71 -7.76 -9.38
C GLY A 340 -15.74 -8.38 -8.34
N PRO A 341 -15.27 -9.63 -8.56
CA PRO A 341 -14.31 -10.29 -7.67
C PRO A 341 -12.86 -9.84 -7.88
N LEU A 342 -12.57 -8.97 -8.86
CA LEU A 342 -11.21 -8.55 -9.18
C LEU A 342 -10.86 -7.28 -8.38
N VAL A 343 -9.87 -7.38 -7.50
CA VAL A 343 -9.23 -6.19 -6.90
C VAL A 343 -8.23 -5.64 -7.90
N LEU A 344 -8.20 -4.32 -8.09
CA LEU A 344 -7.23 -3.62 -8.92
C LEU A 344 -6.50 -2.57 -8.09
N MET A 345 -5.19 -2.43 -8.35
CA MET A 345 -4.37 -1.36 -7.81
C MET A 345 -3.53 -0.76 -8.93
N ASN A 346 -3.60 0.56 -9.08
CA ASN A 346 -2.76 1.31 -10.00
C ASN A 346 -1.34 1.50 -9.44
N ALA A 347 -0.40 1.80 -10.32
CA ALA A 347 0.99 2.07 -9.94
C ALA A 347 1.05 3.13 -8.84
N MET A 348 1.69 2.79 -7.73
CA MET A 348 1.84 3.71 -6.60
C MET A 348 2.86 4.81 -6.88
N ASP A 349 3.90 4.48 -7.64
CA ASP A 349 4.90 5.44 -8.07
C ASP A 349 4.38 6.25 -9.27
N LYS A 350 4.51 7.57 -9.20
CA LYS A 350 3.93 8.47 -10.20
C LYS A 350 4.67 8.41 -11.53
N GLN A 351 5.99 8.24 -11.50
CA GLN A 351 6.80 8.10 -12.70
C GLN A 351 6.47 6.79 -13.42
N MET A 352 6.29 5.71 -12.66
CA MET A 352 5.82 4.45 -13.20
C MET A 352 4.42 4.56 -13.82
N TYR A 353 3.47 5.20 -13.11
CA TYR A 353 2.14 5.48 -13.65
C TYR A 353 2.22 6.30 -14.95
N GLN A 354 2.97 7.39 -14.96
CA GLN A 354 3.18 8.23 -16.14
C GLN A 354 3.77 7.45 -17.33
N MET A 355 4.77 6.62 -17.09
CA MET A 355 5.36 5.75 -18.12
C MET A 355 4.34 4.77 -18.72
N GLN A 356 3.46 4.20 -17.89
CA GLN A 356 2.40 3.30 -18.38
C GLN A 356 1.40 4.03 -19.26
N ILE A 357 0.86 5.16 -18.78
CA ILE A 357 -0.15 5.94 -19.51
C ILE A 357 0.42 6.48 -20.82
N SER A 358 1.62 7.07 -20.78
CA SER A 358 2.28 7.61 -21.98
C SER A 358 2.62 6.53 -23.01
N GLY A 359 2.75 5.28 -22.57
CA GLY A 359 2.94 4.10 -23.42
C GLY A 359 1.64 3.50 -23.97
N GLY A 360 0.49 4.17 -23.80
CA GLY A 360 -0.82 3.71 -24.28
C GLY A 360 -1.40 2.54 -23.48
N LYS A 361 -1.08 2.44 -22.19
CA LYS A 361 -1.58 1.39 -21.28
C LYS A 361 -2.41 2.01 -20.16
N SER A 362 -3.23 1.20 -19.49
CA SER A 362 -3.86 1.55 -18.21
C SER A 362 -2.82 1.73 -17.10
N GLY A 363 -3.15 2.49 -16.05
CA GLY A 363 -2.30 2.70 -14.88
C GLY A 363 -2.22 1.52 -13.91
N TYR A 364 -2.95 0.43 -14.21
CA TYR A 364 -2.95 -0.81 -13.45
C TYR A 364 -1.53 -1.37 -13.23
N MET A 365 -1.25 -1.82 -12.00
CA MET A 365 0.00 -2.47 -11.61
C MET A 365 -0.22 -3.90 -11.12
N ALA A 366 -1.19 -4.12 -10.24
CA ALA A 366 -1.44 -5.40 -9.59
C ALA A 366 -2.94 -5.65 -9.43
N SER A 367 -3.37 -6.89 -9.63
CA SER A 367 -4.72 -7.36 -9.33
C SER A 367 -4.65 -8.58 -8.44
N VAL A 368 -5.80 -8.91 -7.87
CA VAL A 368 -6.04 -10.19 -7.22
C VAL A 368 -7.46 -10.61 -7.57
N LEU A 369 -7.62 -11.83 -8.10
CA LEU A 369 -8.94 -12.43 -8.27
C LEU A 369 -9.37 -13.11 -6.96
N LEU A 370 -10.43 -12.56 -6.34
CA LEU A 370 -10.95 -13.04 -5.07
C LEU A 370 -11.83 -14.30 -5.25
N PRO A 371 -11.81 -15.24 -4.28
CA PRO A 371 -12.73 -16.37 -4.24
C PRO A 371 -14.18 -15.91 -3.98
N SER A 372 -15.16 -16.77 -4.33
CA SER A 372 -16.60 -16.46 -4.19
C SER A 372 -17.00 -15.99 -2.79
N LYS A 373 -16.49 -16.66 -1.74
CA LYS A 373 -16.71 -16.31 -0.32
C LYS A 373 -16.35 -14.86 0.02
N SER A 374 -15.41 -14.25 -0.69
CA SER A 374 -15.03 -12.86 -0.45
C SER A 374 -16.17 -11.88 -0.70
N ARG A 375 -17.07 -12.15 -1.65
CA ARG A 375 -18.22 -11.27 -1.92
C ARG A 375 -19.22 -11.29 -0.76
N MET A 376 -19.53 -12.47 -0.22
CA MET A 376 -20.33 -12.60 1.00
C MET A 376 -19.68 -11.82 2.14
N LEU A 377 -18.38 -11.98 2.38
CA LEU A 377 -17.69 -11.26 3.46
C LEU A 377 -17.67 -9.74 3.23
N ARG A 378 -17.48 -9.27 2.00
CA ARG A 378 -17.59 -7.83 1.68
C ARG A 378 -18.98 -7.30 2.01
N SER A 379 -20.05 -8.01 1.60
CA SER A 379 -21.43 -7.65 1.93
C SER A 379 -21.69 -7.63 3.44
N VAL A 380 -21.23 -8.65 4.19
CA VAL A 380 -21.28 -8.68 5.66
C VAL A 380 -20.59 -7.46 6.26
N THR A 381 -19.36 -7.16 5.83
CA THR A 381 -18.63 -6.00 6.35
C THR A 381 -19.29 -4.67 5.99
N GLY A 382 -19.87 -4.56 4.80
CA GLY A 382 -20.57 -3.37 4.34
C GLY A 382 -21.84 -3.09 5.14
N GLN A 383 -22.65 -4.12 5.38
CA GLN A 383 -23.84 -4.01 6.24
C GLN A 383 -23.46 -3.64 7.68
N LEU A 384 -22.45 -4.29 8.26
CA LEU A 384 -22.00 -3.99 9.63
C LEU A 384 -21.47 -2.56 9.75
N GLN A 385 -20.78 -2.05 8.73
CA GLN A 385 -20.35 -0.65 8.67
C GLN A 385 -21.54 0.33 8.55
N ARG A 386 -22.72 -0.13 8.15
CA ARG A 386 -23.99 0.64 8.19
C ARG A 386 -24.83 0.38 9.43
N GLY A 387 -24.34 -0.45 10.35
CA GLY A 387 -24.98 -0.68 11.64
C GLY A 387 -25.98 -1.83 11.70
N PHE A 388 -26.04 -2.69 10.67
CA PHE A 388 -26.92 -3.84 10.66
C PHE A 388 -26.26 -5.07 10.03
N LEU A 389 -26.90 -6.23 10.19
CA LEU A 389 -26.53 -7.45 9.48
C LEU A 389 -27.79 -8.26 9.18
N ASN A 390 -28.07 -8.45 7.90
CA ASN A 390 -29.12 -9.33 7.41
C ASN A 390 -28.49 -10.54 6.71
N VAL A 391 -28.43 -11.67 7.44
CA VAL A 391 -27.80 -12.92 7.01
C VAL A 391 -28.46 -13.50 5.74
N GLU A 392 -29.74 -13.23 5.50
CA GLU A 392 -30.44 -13.74 4.31
C GLU A 392 -30.03 -13.00 3.03
N THR A 393 -29.67 -11.72 3.14
CA THR A 393 -29.33 -10.86 1.98
C THR A 393 -27.86 -10.93 1.57
N VAL A 394 -26.96 -11.30 2.49
CA VAL A 394 -25.52 -11.49 2.17
C VAL A 394 -25.28 -12.79 1.38
N TRP A 395 -26.33 -13.59 1.18
CA TRP A 395 -26.29 -14.89 0.53
C TRP A 395 -26.92 -14.87 -0.85
N GLN A 396 -26.10 -15.06 -1.90
CA GLN A 396 -26.60 -15.02 -3.27
C GLN A 396 -26.31 -16.28 -4.10
N ASP A 397 -25.40 -17.17 -3.68
CA ASP A 397 -24.90 -18.25 -4.56
C ASP A 397 -25.30 -19.69 -4.17
N GLY A 398 -25.91 -19.92 -3.01
CA GLY A 398 -26.45 -21.24 -2.64
C GLY A 398 -25.41 -22.34 -2.34
N THR A 399 -24.11 -22.04 -2.31
CA THR A 399 -23.02 -23.05 -2.22
C THR A 399 -22.47 -23.38 -0.80
N LEU A 400 -22.76 -22.59 0.24
CA LEU A 400 -22.22 -22.60 1.61
C LEU A 400 -23.28 -22.04 2.57
N GLU A 401 -23.87 -22.79 3.49
CA GLU A 401 -24.86 -22.20 4.42
C GLU A 401 -24.24 -21.08 5.29
N PRO A 402 -24.50 -19.78 5.03
CA PRO A 402 -23.80 -18.69 5.72
C PRO A 402 -24.24 -18.57 7.15
N LYS A 403 -25.46 -19.03 7.44
CA LYS A 403 -26.01 -19.06 8.78
C LYS A 403 -25.06 -19.82 9.69
N THR A 404 -24.71 -21.06 9.36
CA THR A 404 -23.78 -21.87 10.17
C THR A 404 -22.40 -21.24 10.29
N LEU A 405 -21.92 -20.59 9.23
CA LEU A 405 -20.61 -19.93 9.24
C LEU A 405 -20.59 -18.71 10.18
N LEU A 406 -21.63 -17.87 10.13
CA LEU A 406 -21.70 -16.59 10.83
C LEU A 406 -22.32 -16.71 12.24
N GLN A 407 -23.10 -17.75 12.52
CA GLN A 407 -23.92 -17.87 13.73
C GLN A 407 -23.08 -17.78 15.01
N ASP A 408 -21.95 -18.50 15.09
CA ASP A 408 -21.10 -18.49 16.29
C ASP A 408 -20.63 -17.07 16.64
N LYS A 409 -20.26 -16.27 15.62
CA LYS A 409 -19.87 -14.86 15.84
C LYS A 409 -21.07 -13.99 16.20
N ILE A 410 -22.20 -14.18 15.54
CA ILE A 410 -23.43 -13.43 15.84
C ILE A 410 -23.82 -13.67 17.30
N ASP A 411 -23.85 -14.93 17.75
CA ASP A 411 -24.20 -15.30 19.12
C ASP A 411 -23.23 -14.70 20.12
N GLN A 412 -21.92 -14.75 19.84
CA GLN A 412 -20.90 -14.07 20.66
C GLN A 412 -21.17 -12.57 20.82
N TYR A 413 -21.57 -11.87 19.76
CA TYR A 413 -21.85 -10.43 19.81
C TYR A 413 -23.20 -10.09 20.43
N LEU A 414 -24.19 -10.99 20.35
CA LEU A 414 -25.46 -10.88 21.08
C LEU A 414 -25.23 -11.05 22.59
N GLU A 415 -24.45 -12.07 23.00
CA GLU A 415 -24.13 -12.34 24.41
C GLU A 415 -23.37 -11.18 25.06
N ASN A 416 -22.49 -10.52 24.30
CA ASN A 416 -21.71 -9.37 24.75
C ASN A 416 -22.46 -8.02 24.61
N GLY A 417 -23.71 -8.02 24.14
CA GLY A 417 -24.52 -6.80 24.02
C GLY A 417 -24.04 -5.81 22.93
N LEU A 418 -23.26 -6.27 21.96
CA LEU A 418 -22.77 -5.47 20.83
C LEU A 418 -23.69 -5.58 19.59
N LEU A 419 -24.44 -6.68 19.50
CA LEU A 419 -25.55 -6.82 18.58
C LEU A 419 -26.86 -6.99 19.36
N GLU A 420 -27.95 -6.60 18.72
CA GLU A 420 -29.31 -6.92 19.15
C GLU A 420 -30.12 -7.46 17.98
N LYS A 421 -31.14 -8.27 18.28
CA LYS A 421 -32.04 -8.81 17.26
C LYS A 421 -33.14 -7.79 16.95
N ASP A 422 -33.30 -7.47 15.68
CA ASP A 422 -34.31 -6.55 15.15
C ASP A 422 -35.11 -7.27 14.04
N GLY A 423 -36.21 -7.92 14.41
CA GLY A 423 -36.99 -8.74 13.49
C GLY A 423 -36.18 -9.92 12.91
N GLN A 424 -35.96 -9.89 11.59
CA GLN A 424 -35.18 -10.90 10.84
C GLN A 424 -33.70 -10.51 10.64
N GLN A 425 -33.29 -9.34 11.11
CA GLN A 425 -31.92 -8.85 11.01
C GLN A 425 -31.33 -8.62 12.41
N TYR A 426 -30.06 -8.27 12.43
CA TYR A 426 -29.34 -7.83 13.62
C TYR A 426 -28.96 -6.36 13.45
N ARG A 427 -28.95 -5.61 14.55
CA ARG A 427 -28.45 -4.23 14.60
C ARG A 427 -27.32 -4.10 15.60
N LEU A 428 -26.40 -3.19 15.32
CA LEU A 428 -25.41 -2.76 16.31
C LEU A 428 -26.10 -1.94 17.39
N THR A 429 -25.81 -2.27 18.65
CA THR A 429 -26.17 -1.43 19.79
C THR A 429 -25.35 -0.15 19.78
N ASP A 430 -25.62 0.80 20.69
CA ASP A 430 -24.79 2.01 20.82
C ASP A 430 -23.33 1.68 21.14
N ASP A 431 -23.10 0.64 21.95
CA ASP A 431 -21.76 0.13 22.21
C ASP A 431 -21.19 -0.59 20.98
N GLY A 432 -21.98 -1.47 20.35
CA GLY A 432 -21.62 -2.16 19.11
C GLY A 432 -21.16 -1.21 18.02
N TRP A 433 -21.81 -0.06 17.92
CA TRP A 433 -21.47 0.99 16.98
C TRP A 433 -20.06 1.54 17.20
N CYS A 434 -19.71 1.88 18.44
CA CYS A 434 -18.37 2.36 18.75
C CYS A 434 -17.31 1.29 18.44
N TRP A 435 -17.67 0.01 18.45
CA TRP A 435 -16.78 -1.09 18.08
C TRP A 435 -16.98 -1.62 16.66
N CYS A 436 -17.73 -0.94 15.80
CA CYS A 436 -18.19 -1.54 14.55
C CYS A 436 -17.06 -1.94 13.60
N TYR A 437 -15.96 -1.17 13.54
CA TYR A 437 -14.80 -1.50 12.72
C TYR A 437 -14.07 -2.75 13.25
N ASN A 438 -14.04 -2.94 14.57
CA ASN A 438 -13.53 -4.16 15.17
C ASN A 438 -14.41 -5.36 14.81
N ILE A 439 -15.72 -5.22 14.99
CA ILE A 439 -16.70 -6.28 14.69
C ILE A 439 -16.61 -6.65 13.20
N ALA A 440 -16.68 -5.68 12.30
CA ALA A 440 -16.58 -5.92 10.86
C ALA A 440 -15.22 -6.52 10.47
N ALA A 441 -14.10 -6.09 11.07
CA ALA A 441 -12.80 -6.70 10.81
C ALA A 441 -12.70 -8.15 11.30
N ASP A 442 -13.35 -8.47 12.42
CA ASP A 442 -13.41 -9.82 12.96
C ASP A 442 -14.23 -10.77 12.06
N PHE A 443 -15.35 -10.30 11.48
CA PHE A 443 -16.06 -11.03 10.43
C PHE A 443 -15.21 -11.21 9.17
N ALA A 444 -14.48 -10.17 8.73
CA ALA A 444 -13.61 -10.25 7.55
C ALA A 444 -12.50 -11.31 7.72
N ASP A 445 -12.01 -11.52 8.94
CA ASP A 445 -10.93 -12.46 9.27
C ASP A 445 -11.33 -13.94 9.19
N MET A 446 -12.62 -14.24 9.11
CA MET A 446 -13.12 -15.60 8.82
C MET A 446 -12.64 -16.14 7.46
N GLY A 447 -12.18 -15.26 6.56
CA GLY A 447 -11.52 -15.65 5.31
C GLY A 447 -10.12 -16.26 5.47
N LYS A 448 -9.45 -16.06 6.62
CA LYS A 448 -8.04 -16.50 6.83
C LYS A 448 -7.91 -17.98 7.22
N ASN A 449 -8.88 -18.53 7.95
CA ASN A 449 -8.72 -19.83 8.62
C ASN A 449 -8.76 -21.04 7.67
N GLU A 450 -9.12 -20.86 6.39
CA GLU A 450 -9.16 -21.97 5.42
C GLU A 450 -7.93 -22.07 4.52
N SER A 451 -7.14 -21.00 4.32
CA SER A 451 -5.92 -21.11 3.50
C SER A 451 -4.86 -22.01 4.17
N ALA A 452 -4.90 -22.12 5.50
CA ALA A 452 -4.12 -23.08 6.26
C ALA A 452 -4.73 -24.50 6.21
N ALA A 453 -6.06 -24.60 6.17
CA ALA A 453 -6.77 -25.87 6.11
C ALA A 453 -6.64 -26.56 4.73
N SER A 454 -6.64 -25.79 3.63
CA SER A 454 -6.44 -26.33 2.28
C SER A 454 -5.03 -26.89 2.06
N SER A 455 -4.03 -26.38 2.78
CA SER A 455 -2.67 -26.96 2.79
C SER A 455 -2.55 -28.24 3.64
N SER A 456 -3.44 -28.45 4.63
CA SER A 456 -3.41 -29.65 5.48
C SER A 456 -4.27 -30.80 4.95
N VAL A 457 -5.24 -30.55 4.07
CA VAL A 457 -6.13 -31.59 3.53
C VAL A 457 -5.51 -32.34 2.33
N MET A 458 -4.42 -31.83 1.73
CA MET A 458 -3.66 -32.56 0.70
C MET A 458 -2.52 -33.45 1.24
N SER A 459 -2.29 -33.54 2.56
CA SER A 459 -1.21 -34.38 3.12
C SER A 459 -1.62 -35.48 4.09
N PHE A 460 -2.90 -35.77 4.26
CA PHE A 460 -3.36 -36.88 5.14
C PHE A 460 -4.30 -37.84 4.43
N ALA A 461 -3.76 -38.49 3.40
CA ALA A 461 -4.20 -39.80 2.96
C ALA A 461 -3.00 -40.75 2.98
N GLN A 462 -2.48 -41.07 4.17
CA GLN A 462 -1.78 -42.33 4.48
C GLN A 462 -1.24 -42.31 5.93
N THR A 463 -1.35 -43.48 6.58
CA THR A 463 -0.75 -43.90 7.86
C THR A 463 -1.50 -43.60 9.17
N SER A 464 -2.35 -44.58 9.52
CA SER A 464 -2.35 -45.33 10.79
C SER A 464 -2.23 -44.60 12.14
N GLY A 465 -3.36 -44.56 12.86
CA GLY A 465 -3.50 -45.17 14.20
C GLY A 465 -2.56 -44.74 15.33
N LYS A 466 -3.03 -43.80 16.17
CA LYS A 466 -3.05 -43.85 17.65
C LYS A 466 -3.49 -42.49 18.21
N LYS A 467 -4.49 -42.47 19.12
CA LYS A 467 -4.80 -41.32 19.99
C LYS A 467 -3.74 -41.24 21.11
N PRO A 468 -3.40 -40.05 21.63
CA PRO A 468 -3.82 -39.78 23.01
C PRO A 468 -4.22 -38.31 23.33
N HIS A 469 -4.72 -38.19 24.55
CA HIS A 469 -5.42 -37.12 25.28
C HIS A 469 -4.59 -35.89 25.71
N PRO A 470 -5.23 -34.82 26.26
CA PRO A 470 -4.67 -33.47 26.40
C PRO A 470 -3.98 -33.25 27.74
N HIS A 471 -2.91 -32.46 27.77
CA HIS A 471 -2.48 -31.77 28.98
C HIS A 471 -1.82 -30.42 28.67
N ALA A 472 -2.38 -29.39 29.30
CA ALA A 472 -1.82 -28.07 29.49
C ALA A 472 -0.50 -28.13 30.26
N LEU A 473 0.49 -27.31 29.91
CA LEU A 473 1.60 -26.98 30.80
C LEU A 473 2.13 -25.56 30.57
N LYS A 474 2.15 -24.83 31.69
CA LYS A 474 2.64 -23.48 31.95
C LYS A 474 4.13 -23.35 31.60
N TYR A 475 4.54 -22.22 31.01
CA TYR A 475 5.95 -21.86 30.87
C TYR A 475 6.37 -20.88 31.97
N GLY A 476 7.25 -21.38 32.87
CA GLY A 476 8.10 -20.60 33.76
C GLY A 476 9.57 -20.82 33.37
N SER A 477 10.36 -19.75 33.51
CA SER A 477 11.75 -19.57 33.07
C SER A 477 12.80 -20.60 33.52
N LYS A 478 13.83 -20.84 32.71
CA LYS A 478 15.23 -21.05 33.17
C LYS A 478 16.28 -20.80 32.06
N LYS A 479 17.32 -20.03 32.41
CA LYS A 479 18.52 -19.70 31.61
C LYS A 479 19.52 -20.86 31.59
N GLN A 480 20.17 -21.11 30.44
CA GLN A 480 21.53 -21.66 30.34
C GLN A 480 22.27 -21.04 29.14
N GLY A 481 23.55 -20.70 29.32
CA GLY A 481 24.38 -20.01 28.33
C GLY A 481 25.45 -20.89 27.69
N HIS A 482 25.94 -20.44 26.53
CA HIS A 482 27.19 -20.90 25.92
C HIS A 482 27.97 -19.71 25.35
N SER A 483 29.30 -19.71 25.55
CA SER A 483 30.24 -18.66 25.13
C SER A 483 30.74 -18.88 23.70
N MET A 484 30.95 -17.79 22.95
CA MET A 484 31.70 -17.79 21.68
C MET A 484 33.02 -17.05 21.85
N ARG A 485 34.11 -17.61 21.29
CA ARG A 485 35.46 -17.01 21.21
C ARG A 485 35.48 -15.86 20.18
N GLY A 486 36.14 -14.75 20.53
CA GLY A 486 36.24 -13.53 19.70
C GLY A 486 37.41 -13.53 18.69
N PHE A 487 37.25 -12.71 17.63
CA PHE A 487 38.27 -12.40 16.61
C PHE A 487 39.30 -11.37 17.11
N SER A 488 40.52 -11.39 16.57
CA SER A 488 41.65 -10.52 16.95
C SER A 488 41.72 -9.22 16.12
N LEU A 489 42.19 -8.13 16.75
CA LEU A 489 42.33 -6.78 16.17
C LEU A 489 43.25 -6.68 14.93
N LYS A 490 44.10 -7.68 14.64
CA LYS A 490 44.93 -7.70 13.42
C LYS A 490 44.14 -8.07 12.15
N ASP A 491 43.02 -8.77 12.28
CA ASP A 491 42.20 -9.16 11.12
C ASP A 491 41.33 -8.01 10.61
N ILE A 492 41.05 -7.03 11.49
CA ILE A 492 40.23 -5.85 11.21
C ILE A 492 41.02 -4.81 10.38
N SER A 493 42.33 -4.70 10.57
CA SER A 493 43.17 -3.72 9.84
C SER A 493 43.41 -4.11 8.38
N VAL A 494 43.54 -5.41 8.07
CA VAL A 494 43.69 -5.89 6.69
C VAL A 494 42.40 -5.72 5.89
N LEU A 495 41.25 -5.98 6.52
CA LEU A 495 39.94 -5.80 5.88
C LEU A 495 39.65 -4.32 5.59
N GLY A 496 40.05 -3.42 6.49
CA GLY A 496 39.93 -1.97 6.28
C GLY A 496 40.75 -1.46 5.10
N VAL A 497 42.00 -1.90 4.96
CA VAL A 497 42.88 -1.50 3.84
C VAL A 497 42.39 -2.05 2.50
N MET A 498 41.88 -3.29 2.48
CA MET A 498 41.32 -3.86 1.25
C MET A 498 40.03 -3.14 0.83
N THR A 499 39.17 -2.77 1.78
CA THR A 499 37.92 -2.03 1.49
C THR A 499 38.22 -0.64 0.92
N ALA A 500 39.24 0.06 1.44
CA ALA A 500 39.65 1.36 0.91
C ALA A 500 40.18 1.28 -0.53
N LEU A 501 40.97 0.25 -0.85
CA LEU A 501 41.47 0.01 -2.22
C LEU A 501 40.34 -0.28 -3.21
N VAL A 502 39.28 -0.95 -2.77
CA VAL A 502 38.09 -1.23 -3.60
C VAL A 502 37.34 0.04 -3.95
N VAL A 503 37.14 0.94 -3.00
CA VAL A 503 36.49 2.22 -3.24
C VAL A 503 37.29 3.06 -4.24
N VAL A 504 38.62 3.05 -4.14
CA VAL A 504 39.49 3.77 -5.07
C VAL A 504 39.44 3.19 -6.49
N VAL A 505 39.45 1.87 -6.65
CA VAL A 505 39.35 1.21 -7.96
C VAL A 505 37.97 1.42 -8.58
N GLN A 506 36.90 1.38 -7.79
CA GLN A 506 35.54 1.70 -8.24
C GLN A 506 35.42 3.15 -8.72
N PHE A 507 36.06 4.07 -8.01
CA PHE A 507 36.04 5.50 -8.36
C PHE A 507 36.82 5.77 -9.66
N ILE A 508 37.98 5.15 -9.84
CA ILE A 508 38.78 5.28 -11.07
C ILE A 508 38.04 4.65 -12.27
N ALA A 509 37.42 3.48 -12.10
CA ALA A 509 36.65 2.83 -13.17
C ALA A 509 35.42 3.66 -13.59
N ALA A 510 34.71 4.24 -12.62
CA ALA A 510 33.60 5.15 -12.88
C ALA A 510 34.06 6.42 -13.63
N MET A 511 35.20 7.02 -13.23
CA MET A 511 35.80 8.16 -13.92
C MET A 511 36.18 7.84 -15.36
N VAL A 512 36.86 6.71 -15.61
CA VAL A 512 37.30 6.33 -16.97
C VAL A 512 36.09 6.08 -17.89
N LEU A 513 35.03 5.45 -17.39
CA LEU A 513 33.80 5.22 -18.15
C LEU A 513 33.04 6.53 -18.45
N HIS A 514 33.06 7.49 -17.53
CA HIS A 514 32.45 8.79 -17.74
C HIS A 514 33.24 9.65 -18.74
N MET A 515 34.58 9.63 -18.65
CA MET A 515 35.46 10.39 -19.53
C MET A 515 35.54 9.84 -20.97
N THR A 516 35.26 8.55 -21.17
CA THR A 516 35.30 7.91 -22.50
C THR A 516 33.95 7.84 -23.20
N GLY A 517 32.85 8.26 -22.54
CA GLY A 517 31.50 8.22 -23.12
C GLY A 517 30.88 6.83 -23.26
N ILE A 518 31.49 5.79 -22.68
CA ILE A 518 31.11 4.37 -22.83
C ILE A 518 29.96 3.96 -21.88
N ALA A 519 29.29 4.90 -21.23
CA ALA A 519 28.18 4.65 -20.30
C ALA A 519 26.91 4.04 -20.94
N LEU A 520 26.89 3.83 -22.27
CA LEU A 520 25.72 3.41 -23.05
C LEU A 520 25.57 1.88 -23.24
N ILE A 521 26.38 1.03 -22.60
CA ILE A 521 26.22 -0.44 -22.70
C ILE A 521 25.54 -0.97 -21.43
N PRO A 522 24.24 -1.32 -21.48
CA PRO A 522 23.51 -1.86 -20.33
C PRO A 522 24.17 -3.16 -19.85
N GLY A 523 24.49 -3.23 -18.55
CA GLY A 523 25.08 -4.41 -17.91
C GLY A 523 26.61 -4.46 -17.84
N LEU A 524 27.34 -3.60 -18.57
CA LEU A 524 28.82 -3.58 -18.51
C LEU A 524 29.32 -3.13 -17.12
N MET A 525 28.66 -2.14 -16.51
CA MET A 525 28.99 -1.68 -15.15
C MET A 525 28.72 -2.77 -14.10
N GLN A 526 27.62 -3.53 -14.26
CA GLN A 526 27.29 -4.66 -13.38
C GLN A 526 28.28 -5.82 -13.54
N PHE A 527 28.73 -6.08 -14.76
CA PHE A 527 29.76 -7.09 -15.05
C PHE A 527 31.10 -6.72 -14.42
N VAL A 528 31.57 -5.47 -14.58
CA VAL A 528 32.83 -4.99 -13.99
C VAL A 528 32.78 -5.05 -12.46
N MET A 529 31.64 -4.67 -11.86
CA MET A 529 31.44 -4.71 -10.41
C MET A 529 31.40 -6.15 -9.87
N ALA A 530 30.73 -7.07 -10.56
CA ALA A 530 30.69 -8.48 -10.19
C ALA A 530 32.06 -9.15 -10.34
N PHE A 531 32.79 -8.83 -11.40
CA PHE A 531 34.11 -9.40 -11.68
C PHE A 531 35.19 -8.91 -10.69
N ALA A 532 35.20 -7.61 -10.35
CA ALA A 532 36.08 -7.06 -9.32
C ALA A 532 35.82 -7.72 -7.96
N SER A 533 34.55 -7.95 -7.62
CA SER A 533 34.13 -8.64 -6.39
C SER A 533 34.66 -10.08 -6.32
N CYS A 534 34.66 -10.81 -7.46
CA CYS A 534 35.19 -12.17 -7.55
C CYS A 534 36.73 -12.23 -7.38
N ILE A 535 37.48 -11.24 -7.90
CA ILE A 535 38.95 -11.19 -7.75
C ILE A 535 39.36 -10.96 -6.29
N ILE A 536 38.67 -10.04 -5.59
CA ILE A 536 38.87 -9.77 -4.17
C ILE A 536 38.67 -11.05 -3.34
N LEU A 537 37.66 -11.83 -3.72
CA LEU A 537 37.29 -13.07 -3.05
C LEU A 537 38.28 -14.21 -3.29
N PHE A 538 38.85 -14.31 -4.50
CA PHE A 538 39.90 -15.28 -4.80
C PHE A 538 41.18 -15.04 -3.97
N VAL A 539 41.51 -13.77 -3.72
CA VAL A 539 42.65 -13.38 -2.87
C VAL A 539 42.34 -13.61 -1.38
N ALA A 540 41.09 -13.37 -0.96
CA ALA A 540 40.66 -13.61 0.43
C ALA A 540 40.60 -15.11 0.77
N ILE A 541 40.10 -15.97 -0.12
CA ILE A 541 39.98 -17.42 0.09
C ILE A 541 41.35 -18.09 0.31
N LYS A 542 42.43 -17.59 -0.32
CA LYS A 542 43.78 -18.11 -0.10
C LYS A 542 44.36 -17.84 1.31
N LYS A 543 43.74 -16.98 2.11
CA LYS A 543 44.24 -16.57 3.44
C LYS A 543 43.38 -17.03 4.63
N VAL A 544 42.27 -17.74 4.41
CA VAL A 544 41.32 -18.14 5.48
C VAL A 544 41.42 -19.64 5.81
N PRO A 545 41.47 -20.04 7.10
CA PRO A 545 41.52 -21.45 7.48
C PRO A 545 40.24 -22.23 7.13
N LYS A 546 40.40 -23.53 6.80
CA LYS A 546 39.40 -24.40 6.13
C LYS A 546 38.01 -24.48 6.78
N ALA A 547 37.86 -24.17 8.07
CA ALA A 547 36.59 -24.30 8.80
C ALA A 547 35.55 -23.20 8.48
N GLY A 548 35.96 -22.05 7.92
CA GLY A 548 35.04 -20.95 7.56
C GLY A 548 34.71 -20.84 6.07
N ALA A 549 35.33 -21.67 5.23
CA ALA A 549 35.28 -21.51 3.78
C ALA A 549 33.88 -21.82 3.20
N LEU A 550 33.18 -22.81 3.76
CA LEU A 550 31.88 -23.25 3.22
C LEU A 550 30.80 -22.18 3.38
N SER A 551 30.68 -21.58 4.56
CA SER A 551 29.69 -20.53 4.86
C SER A 551 29.91 -19.26 4.04
N ILE A 552 31.17 -18.90 3.82
CA ILE A 552 31.56 -17.77 2.96
C ILE A 552 31.24 -18.10 1.50
N MET A 553 31.52 -19.32 1.04
CA MET A 553 31.18 -19.75 -0.32
C MET A 553 29.66 -19.80 -0.58
N THR A 554 28.84 -20.20 0.40
CA THR A 554 27.38 -20.21 0.26
C THR A 554 26.79 -18.81 0.22
N ALA A 555 27.30 -17.89 1.05
CA ALA A 555 26.92 -16.48 1.03
C ALA A 555 27.30 -15.81 -0.31
N VAL A 556 28.45 -16.19 -0.86
CA VAL A 556 28.97 -15.65 -2.13
C VAL A 556 28.23 -16.21 -3.34
N TYR A 557 27.93 -17.52 -3.36
CA TYR A 557 27.10 -18.12 -4.39
C TYR A 557 25.75 -17.41 -4.43
N SER A 558 25.13 -17.19 -3.26
CA SER A 558 23.88 -16.44 -3.15
C SER A 558 23.99 -15.01 -3.66
N LEU A 559 25.08 -14.30 -3.34
CA LEU A 559 25.30 -12.91 -3.79
C LEU A 559 25.54 -12.83 -5.31
N VAL A 560 26.33 -13.74 -5.88
CA VAL A 560 26.61 -13.79 -7.31
C VAL A 560 25.37 -14.21 -8.10
N THR A 561 24.60 -15.18 -7.62
CA THR A 561 23.31 -15.55 -8.21
C THR A 561 22.31 -14.40 -8.13
N MET A 562 22.30 -13.65 -7.02
CA MET A 562 21.45 -12.46 -6.87
C MET A 562 21.85 -11.33 -7.82
N LEU A 563 23.16 -11.06 -7.98
CA LEU A 563 23.67 -10.03 -8.90
C LEU A 563 23.50 -10.40 -10.39
N LEU A 564 23.50 -11.70 -10.72
CA LEU A 564 23.34 -12.19 -12.09
C LEU A 564 21.88 -12.49 -12.47
N SER A 565 20.94 -12.43 -11.53
CA SER A 565 19.52 -12.74 -11.75
C SER A 565 18.73 -11.73 -12.59
N GLY A 566 19.40 -10.68 -13.11
CA GLY A 566 18.75 -9.58 -13.84
C GLY A 566 19.18 -9.35 -15.29
N SER A 567 20.09 -10.14 -15.90
CA SER A 567 20.65 -9.78 -17.22
C SER A 567 20.98 -10.99 -18.12
N ILE A 568 21.16 -10.72 -19.43
CA ILE A 568 21.58 -11.64 -20.53
C ILE A 568 22.84 -12.50 -20.22
N LEU A 569 23.53 -12.24 -19.12
CA LEU A 569 24.76 -12.91 -18.66
C LEU A 569 24.57 -14.25 -17.94
N MET A 570 23.34 -14.80 -17.86
CA MET A 570 23.08 -16.11 -17.23
C MET A 570 23.91 -17.26 -17.83
N GLY A 571 24.26 -17.18 -19.12
CA GLY A 571 25.13 -18.16 -19.79
C GLY A 571 26.58 -18.16 -19.26
N PHE A 572 27.11 -17.01 -18.84
CA PHE A 572 28.48 -16.90 -18.32
C PHE A 572 28.60 -17.33 -16.85
N GLY A 573 27.56 -17.09 -16.05
CA GLY A 573 27.48 -17.58 -14.66
C GLY A 573 27.56 -19.11 -14.56
N LEU A 574 27.06 -19.82 -15.57
CA LEU A 574 27.11 -21.29 -15.64
C LEU A 574 28.49 -21.83 -16.06
N VAL A 575 29.22 -21.13 -16.92
CA VAL A 575 30.61 -21.51 -17.30
C VAL A 575 31.56 -21.28 -16.11
N ILE A 576 31.43 -20.15 -15.43
CA ILE A 576 32.21 -19.83 -14.23
C ILE A 576 31.82 -20.79 -13.07
N GLY A 577 30.54 -21.10 -12.93
CA GLY A 577 30.04 -22.10 -11.97
C GLY A 577 30.54 -23.52 -12.26
N GLY A 578 30.70 -23.90 -13.53
CA GLY A 578 31.29 -25.17 -13.95
C GLY A 578 32.78 -25.25 -13.63
N VAL A 579 33.56 -24.21 -13.95
CA VAL A 579 35.00 -24.14 -13.64
C VAL A 579 35.25 -24.12 -12.13
N LEU A 580 34.44 -23.37 -11.37
CA LEU A 580 34.50 -23.36 -9.91
C LEU A 580 34.08 -24.71 -9.34
N GLY A 581 33.03 -25.34 -9.85
CA GLY A 581 32.58 -26.68 -9.44
C GLY A 581 33.66 -27.74 -9.62
N ASP A 582 34.37 -27.72 -10.75
CA ASP A 582 35.43 -28.68 -11.08
C ASP A 582 36.71 -28.47 -10.23
N LEU A 583 37.04 -27.22 -9.93
CA LEU A 583 38.10 -26.87 -8.98
C LEU A 583 37.75 -27.26 -7.54
N THR A 584 36.47 -27.14 -7.16
CA THR A 584 35.97 -27.52 -5.83
C THR A 584 35.94 -29.04 -5.67
N ALA A 585 35.57 -29.79 -6.72
CA ALA A 585 35.60 -31.24 -6.75
C ALA A 585 37.04 -31.80 -6.67
N LYS A 586 38.02 -31.14 -7.31
CA LYS A 586 39.45 -31.45 -7.18
C LYS A 586 40.00 -31.12 -5.78
N TRP A 587 39.48 -30.08 -5.12
CA TRP A 587 39.92 -29.66 -3.77
C TRP A 587 39.31 -30.51 -2.63
N LEU A 588 38.12 -31.09 -2.83
CA LEU A 588 37.38 -31.86 -1.83
C LEU A 588 37.58 -33.38 -1.89
N GLY A 589 38.41 -33.90 -2.79
CA GLY A 589 38.84 -35.31 -2.74
C GLY A 589 37.72 -36.33 -3.00
N GLY A 590 36.93 -36.15 -4.06
CA GLY A 590 36.20 -37.26 -4.69
C GLY A 590 34.94 -37.78 -3.99
N ILE A 591 33.91 -36.95 -3.84
CA ILE A 591 32.57 -37.41 -3.45
C ILE A 591 31.66 -37.43 -4.69
N GLY A 592 31.36 -38.65 -5.19
CA GLY A 592 30.12 -39.06 -5.86
C GLY A 592 29.77 -38.51 -7.25
N LYS A 593 29.89 -39.36 -8.28
CA LYS A 593 29.58 -39.10 -9.72
C LYS A 593 28.10 -38.75 -10.06
N THR A 594 27.22 -38.51 -9.10
CA THR A 594 25.77 -38.30 -9.34
C THR A 594 25.40 -36.82 -9.56
N VAL A 595 26.16 -35.88 -8.97
CA VAL A 595 25.93 -34.43 -9.10
C VAL A 595 26.33 -33.87 -10.49
N PRO A 596 27.43 -34.30 -11.12
CA PRO A 596 27.83 -33.82 -12.44
C PRO A 596 26.85 -34.18 -13.57
N LEU A 597 26.15 -35.33 -13.46
CA LEU A 597 25.22 -35.80 -14.50
C LEU A 597 23.93 -34.95 -14.54
N ILE A 598 23.43 -34.53 -13.38
CA ILE A 598 22.25 -33.66 -13.24
C ILE A 598 22.61 -32.24 -13.72
N ILE A 599 23.79 -31.75 -13.37
CA ILE A 599 24.30 -30.46 -13.84
C ILE A 599 24.51 -30.48 -15.37
N ALA A 600 25.06 -31.57 -15.93
CA ALA A 600 25.24 -31.72 -17.37
C ALA A 600 23.91 -31.77 -18.15
N LEU A 601 22.87 -32.41 -17.61
CA LEU A 601 21.52 -32.45 -18.20
C LEU A 601 20.82 -31.08 -18.14
N VAL A 602 21.00 -30.33 -17.06
CA VAL A 602 20.53 -28.94 -16.96
C VAL A 602 21.31 -28.03 -17.92
N ILE A 603 22.62 -28.19 -18.04
CA ILE A 603 23.46 -27.43 -19.00
C ILE A 603 23.03 -27.71 -20.45
N TYR A 604 22.79 -28.97 -20.82
CA TYR A 604 22.40 -29.36 -22.19
C TYR A 604 21.03 -28.80 -22.59
N ARG A 605 20.07 -28.78 -21.66
CA ARG A 605 18.71 -28.26 -21.92
C ARG A 605 18.64 -26.73 -21.96
N THR A 606 19.56 -26.04 -21.27
CA THR A 606 19.60 -24.58 -21.17
C THR A 606 20.48 -23.92 -22.26
N SER A 607 21.45 -24.65 -22.81
CA SER A 607 22.38 -24.15 -23.85
C SER A 607 21.70 -23.88 -25.20
N GLN A 608 20.66 -24.64 -25.57
CA GLN A 608 19.89 -24.47 -26.81
C GLN A 608 19.16 -23.11 -26.89
N THR A 609 18.59 -22.66 -25.76
CA THR A 609 17.91 -21.35 -25.63
C THR A 609 18.85 -20.16 -25.50
N THR A 610 20.11 -20.40 -25.14
CA THR A 610 21.10 -19.34 -24.86
C THR A 610 21.96 -19.04 -26.09
N PHE A 611 22.31 -20.07 -26.87
CA PHE A 611 23.06 -19.93 -28.11
C PHE A 611 22.29 -19.11 -29.17
N SER A 612 20.97 -19.28 -29.21
CA SER A 612 20.06 -18.53 -30.09
C SER A 612 19.99 -17.03 -29.75
N LYS A 613 20.04 -16.68 -28.45
CA LYS A 613 20.04 -15.28 -27.99
C LYS A 613 21.40 -14.59 -28.16
N LEU A 614 22.50 -15.33 -27.95
CA LEU A 614 23.85 -14.82 -28.18
C LEU A 614 24.13 -14.63 -29.68
N TYR A 615 23.66 -15.54 -30.51
CA TYR A 615 23.76 -15.43 -31.97
C TYR A 615 22.98 -14.20 -32.47
N ALA A 616 21.73 -14.01 -32.03
CA ALA A 616 20.92 -12.84 -32.37
C ALA A 616 21.59 -11.51 -31.96
N PHE A 617 22.16 -11.46 -30.75
CA PHE A 617 22.84 -10.28 -30.23
C PHE A 617 24.12 -9.93 -31.02
N ILE A 618 24.91 -10.94 -31.40
CA ILE A 618 26.13 -10.73 -32.20
C ILE A 618 25.76 -10.31 -33.64
N THR A 619 24.67 -10.83 -34.21
CA THR A 619 24.22 -10.45 -35.56
C THR A 619 23.64 -9.04 -35.66
N GLU A 620 23.22 -8.44 -34.54
CA GLU A 620 22.68 -7.07 -34.48
C GLU A 620 23.75 -5.99 -34.22
N MET A 621 25.00 -6.36 -33.93
CA MET A 621 26.08 -5.38 -33.71
C MET A 621 26.62 -4.82 -35.03
N THR A 622 26.78 -3.50 -35.10
CA THR A 622 27.53 -2.87 -36.20
C THR A 622 29.02 -3.24 -36.11
N GLN A 623 29.74 -3.29 -37.24
CA GLN A 623 31.16 -3.68 -37.24
C GLN A 623 32.03 -2.80 -36.31
N VAL A 624 31.70 -1.51 -36.19
CA VAL A 624 32.39 -0.59 -35.27
C VAL A 624 32.17 -0.98 -33.81
N GLN A 625 30.94 -1.35 -33.42
CA GLN A 625 30.64 -1.81 -32.07
C GLN A 625 31.34 -3.14 -31.75
N PHE A 626 31.44 -4.04 -32.74
CA PHE A 626 32.12 -5.32 -32.57
C PHE A 626 33.64 -5.14 -32.37
N VAL A 627 34.27 -4.23 -33.11
CA VAL A 627 35.70 -3.89 -32.95
C VAL A 627 35.97 -3.28 -31.57
N TRP A 628 35.16 -2.32 -31.13
CA TRP A 628 35.30 -1.74 -29.79
C TRP A 628 35.10 -2.77 -28.67
N TYR A 629 34.18 -3.71 -28.86
CA TYR A 629 33.97 -4.81 -27.93
C TYR A 629 35.20 -5.72 -27.82
N LEU A 630 35.86 -6.04 -28.94
CA LEU A 630 37.11 -6.81 -28.95
C LEU A 630 38.29 -6.04 -28.32
N VAL A 631 38.37 -4.73 -28.52
CA VAL A 631 39.39 -3.86 -27.90
C VAL A 631 39.24 -3.85 -26.37
N VAL A 632 38.02 -3.69 -25.87
CA VAL A 632 37.73 -3.72 -24.42
C VAL A 632 38.06 -5.08 -23.83
N LEU A 633 37.71 -6.18 -24.51
CA LEU A 633 38.08 -7.53 -24.08
C LEU A 633 39.60 -7.75 -24.02
N SER A 634 40.35 -7.18 -24.98
CA SER A 634 41.82 -7.30 -25.01
C SER A 634 42.51 -6.49 -23.91
N ILE A 635 41.97 -5.30 -23.58
CA ILE A 635 42.41 -4.48 -22.43
C ILE A 635 42.13 -5.20 -21.11
N ILE A 636 40.95 -5.79 -20.97
CA ILE A 636 40.58 -6.57 -19.77
C ILE A 636 41.48 -7.82 -19.64
N ALA A 637 41.72 -8.55 -20.74
CA ALA A 637 42.61 -9.70 -20.74
C ALA A 637 44.07 -9.33 -20.38
N SER A 638 44.55 -8.17 -20.83
CA SER A 638 45.89 -7.65 -20.51
C SER A 638 46.01 -7.22 -19.04
N ALA A 639 44.97 -6.58 -18.50
CA ALA A 639 44.90 -6.23 -17.08
C ALA A 639 44.85 -7.47 -16.18
N ILE A 640 44.10 -8.51 -16.60
CA ILE A 640 44.08 -9.82 -15.92
C ILE A 640 45.46 -10.48 -15.99
N GLY A 641 46.13 -10.45 -17.14
CA GLY A 641 47.50 -10.98 -17.30
C GLY A 641 48.52 -10.28 -16.40
N ALA A 642 48.39 -8.98 -16.20
CA ALA A 642 49.26 -8.19 -15.31
C ALA A 642 48.98 -8.48 -13.82
N ILE A 643 47.73 -8.75 -13.45
CA ILE A 643 47.31 -9.05 -12.06
C ILE A 643 47.65 -10.51 -11.68
N VAL A 644 47.51 -11.45 -12.62
CA VAL A 644 47.78 -12.88 -12.38
C VAL A 644 49.27 -13.19 -12.53
N GLY A 645 49.98 -12.51 -13.42
CA GLY A 645 51.39 -12.71 -13.71
C GLY A 645 52.29 -11.69 -13.03
N GLY A 646 52.32 -11.68 -11.70
CA GLY A 646 53.34 -10.95 -10.95
C GLY A 646 54.74 -11.29 -11.47
N LEU A 647 55.44 -10.27 -12.00
CA LEU A 647 56.83 -10.23 -12.47
C LEU A 647 57.22 -10.83 -13.84
N ALA A 648 56.30 -11.34 -14.66
CA ALA A 648 56.65 -11.79 -16.03
C ALA A 648 56.07 -10.92 -17.17
N GLY A 649 55.05 -10.09 -16.91
CA GLY A 649 54.28 -9.39 -17.95
C GLY A 649 54.93 -8.13 -18.56
N ILE A 650 56.03 -7.61 -17.99
CA ILE A 650 56.61 -6.31 -18.39
C ILE A 650 57.35 -6.38 -19.75
N LYS A 651 57.69 -7.58 -20.26
CA LYS A 651 58.39 -7.71 -21.56
C LYS A 651 57.46 -7.84 -22.78
N LEU A 652 56.17 -8.15 -22.62
CA LEU A 652 55.26 -8.35 -23.75
C LEU A 652 54.65 -7.04 -24.26
N THR A 653 54.41 -6.08 -23.37
CA THR A 653 53.92 -4.72 -23.70
C THR A 653 54.87 -3.92 -24.58
N ALA A 654 56.19 -4.15 -24.47
CA ALA A 654 57.19 -3.52 -25.34
C ALA A 654 57.14 -4.01 -26.80
N LYS A 655 56.67 -5.24 -27.06
CA LYS A 655 56.56 -5.80 -28.42
C LYS A 655 55.26 -5.42 -29.13
N ILE A 656 54.16 -5.21 -28.38
CA ILE A 656 52.84 -4.90 -28.97
C ILE A 656 52.73 -3.42 -29.35
N SER A 657 53.44 -2.50 -28.67
CA SER A 657 53.44 -1.06 -29.05
C SER A 657 53.99 -0.78 -30.46
N LYS A 658 54.76 -1.72 -31.05
CA LYS A 658 55.27 -1.60 -32.43
C LYS A 658 54.31 -2.13 -33.50
N ALA A 659 53.25 -2.84 -33.14
CA ALA A 659 52.31 -3.44 -34.09
C ALA A 659 50.97 -2.69 -34.24
N GLY A 660 50.67 -1.74 -33.35
CA GLY A 660 49.38 -1.04 -33.32
C GLY A 660 49.26 0.25 -34.14
N VAL A 661 50.20 0.56 -35.05
CA VAL A 661 50.13 1.75 -35.93
C VAL A 661 49.56 1.43 -37.33
N MET A 662 49.17 0.19 -37.61
CA MET A 662 48.44 -0.13 -38.85
C MET A 662 47.36 -1.19 -38.61
N ALA A 663 46.15 -0.75 -38.29
CA ALA A 663 44.85 -1.33 -38.65
C ALA A 663 43.72 -0.44 -38.13
#